data_AF-A0A944PI08-F1
#
_entry.id   AF-A0A944PI08-F1
#
_cell.length_a   1.000
_cell.length_b   1.000
_cell.length_c   1.000
_cell.angle_alpha   90.00
_cell.angle_beta   90.00
_cell.angle_gamma   90.00
#
_symmetry.space_group_name_H-M   'P 1'
#
loop_
_entity.id
_entity.type
_entity.pdbx_description
1 polymer ?
#
loop_
_entity_poly.entity_id
_entity_poly.type
_entity_poly.pdbx_seq_one_letter_code
_entity_poly.pdbx_strand_id
1 'polypeptide(L)'
;MAIPGNMLSVATESMDPSTSGWTALLNCSMGAGTGGRNGDGTLKLTSTASGEMRARTVSSYTVIPGTLYQVFADASGATVPERIGIRWLTSAGVEISYTWSLTTASASTSWHRIGVAGAAPTGATRAQVVVSASPVAGGVINYFENVYLGLPTRTLGNLFPFGTESLEVDTSGWTADTNCVISRVAPAVQWAVDYYLAGGEVLALTASANGNMSARTVERPGATAGTEYLAYALLSPPTSGSAAWLELRFYNASNTLVQTTRGTLAAPGTGYYQQRVSAVAPSTATTCGVYVGVDTATTGQILRVEGVVVTVAPPIQTGSILPYADASFEHGIAGWTVASGVATLARSTPWGTYSTDGAYSLTVSSATATTSVLRSAKFPIGTGMAGQPFRLLVFDQVTAGGWTMTRAVRWYSAANADLGTTASSAAAAPTPGWWYQSQDVTAPATATQAAVEITLTATTTSSVIRLDQIALWHVLPMTSVTAVDSTASITLTLRELIVDQLLRVYRVTADGARTLVRGEAGLLDGTFEIAYDTTTIEDYEAPLGVPVTYLIEMIDPSDMSVEARTSDDVTIAHADAQYAWLKDPGYPSRNLQVMVERAPDWQRPIEQSVSRVKGRRNAVTLSDVRGGLEGDLLVYTQSDDERRSLHALLDPGHTLLWQAAPGMGVDDMYVSVAGVTEARTGGPATDEWRSWALSLTQQDMPATVGVSGSAGRTWQDVLADFPTWQAVLDAYPTWEDVFLDRRIVG
;
A
#
# COMPACT_ATOMS: atom_id res chain seq x y z
N MET A 1 13.83 11.82 1.76
CA MET A 1 13.20 10.94 0.74
C MET A 1 12.14 11.77 0.03
N ALA A 2 11.93 11.60 -1.28
CA ALA A 2 10.89 12.37 -1.97
C ALA A 2 9.50 11.94 -1.49
N ILE A 3 8.60 12.89 -1.20
CA ILE A 3 7.21 12.57 -0.89
C ILE A 3 6.52 12.03 -2.16
N PRO A 4 5.90 10.83 -2.14
CA PRO A 4 5.16 10.29 -3.27
C PRO A 4 4.07 11.24 -3.78
N GLY A 5 3.96 11.41 -5.10
CA GLY A 5 2.95 12.26 -5.72
C GLY A 5 3.16 13.78 -5.53
N ASN A 6 4.29 14.21 -4.97
CA ASN A 6 4.58 15.62 -4.76
C ASN A 6 4.93 16.33 -6.08
N MET A 7 4.32 17.48 -6.31
CA MET A 7 4.63 18.35 -7.45
C MET A 7 5.90 19.16 -7.24
N LEU A 8 6.37 19.30 -5.99
CA LEU A 8 7.59 20.02 -5.67
C LEU A 8 8.82 19.18 -6.01
N SER A 9 9.92 19.84 -6.37
CA SER A 9 11.21 19.14 -6.42
C SER A 9 11.68 18.78 -5.02
N VAL A 10 12.49 17.73 -4.89
CA VAL A 10 13.06 17.30 -3.60
C VAL A 10 13.75 18.46 -2.87
N ALA A 11 14.52 19.29 -3.58
CA ALA A 11 15.17 20.45 -2.99
C ALA A 11 14.19 21.54 -2.49
N THR A 12 13.01 21.67 -3.09
CA THR A 12 11.99 22.63 -2.65
C THR A 12 11.19 22.10 -1.46
N GLU A 13 10.89 20.80 -1.46
CA GLU A 13 10.17 20.07 -0.41
C GLU A 13 10.98 19.97 0.89
N SER A 14 12.22 19.50 0.79
CA SER A 14 13.12 19.21 1.92
C SER A 14 14.00 20.40 2.33
N MET A 15 14.14 21.39 1.45
CA MET A 15 15.10 22.49 1.60
C MET A 15 16.57 22.02 1.66
N ASP A 16 16.86 20.85 1.08
CA ASP A 16 18.18 20.24 0.99
C ASP A 16 18.58 20.06 -0.49
N PRO A 17 19.72 20.63 -0.97
CA PRO A 17 20.76 21.33 -0.22
C PRO A 17 20.54 22.84 -0.08
N SER A 18 19.40 23.40 -0.51
CA SER A 18 19.19 24.85 -0.46
C SER A 18 17.72 25.26 -0.44
N THR A 19 17.47 26.50 -0.03
CA THR A 19 16.14 27.15 -0.06
C THR A 19 15.83 27.84 -1.39
N SER A 20 16.55 27.53 -2.48
CA SER A 20 16.41 28.21 -3.78
C SER A 20 15.02 28.06 -4.43
N GLY A 21 14.25 27.05 -4.00
CA GLY A 21 12.85 26.85 -4.42
C GLY A 21 11.86 27.85 -3.80
N TRP A 22 12.30 28.72 -2.89
CA TRP A 22 11.45 29.65 -2.14
C TRP A 22 11.81 31.12 -2.40
N THR A 23 10.85 32.01 -2.15
CA THR A 23 11.04 33.47 -2.19
C THR A 23 10.18 34.17 -1.14
N ALA A 24 10.69 35.26 -0.58
CA ALA A 24 9.96 36.08 0.39
C ALA A 24 8.77 36.75 -0.32
N LEU A 25 7.59 36.68 0.30
CA LEU A 25 6.37 37.29 -0.23
C LEU A 25 5.98 38.55 0.55
N LEU A 26 6.10 38.51 1.88
CA LEU A 26 5.68 39.61 2.76
C LEU A 26 6.46 39.59 4.08
N ASN A 27 6.97 40.75 4.52
CA ASN A 27 7.47 41.01 5.87
C ASN A 27 8.45 39.95 6.45
N CYS A 28 9.26 39.30 5.61
CA CYS A 28 10.31 38.40 6.06
C CYS A 28 11.58 38.49 5.24
N SER A 29 12.66 38.07 5.87
CA SER A 29 13.84 37.53 5.21
C SER A 29 13.83 36.01 5.31
N MET A 30 14.48 35.34 4.35
CA MET A 30 14.61 33.89 4.33
C MET A 30 16.06 33.47 4.52
N GLY A 31 16.27 32.29 5.08
CA GLY A 31 17.56 31.62 5.13
C GLY A 31 17.39 30.10 5.19
N ALA A 32 18.50 29.37 5.10
CA ALA A 32 18.53 27.96 5.43
C ALA A 32 18.70 27.80 6.96
N GLY A 33 17.89 26.92 7.56
CA GLY A 33 18.14 26.39 8.90
C GLY A 33 18.68 24.97 8.84
N THR A 34 18.91 24.37 10.02
CA THR A 34 19.37 22.99 10.21
C THR A 34 18.42 22.24 11.14
N GLY A 35 18.55 20.92 11.27
CA GLY A 35 17.72 20.11 12.17
C GLY A 35 16.33 19.77 11.63
N GLY A 36 16.22 19.70 10.31
CA GLY A 36 15.06 19.09 9.65
C GLY A 36 14.92 17.60 9.97
N ARG A 37 13.75 17.05 9.69
CA ARG A 37 13.35 15.65 9.80
C ARG A 37 13.40 14.95 8.46
N ASN A 38 13.21 15.66 7.34
CA ASN A 38 13.35 15.13 5.98
C ASN A 38 14.63 15.67 5.32
N GLY A 39 15.78 15.36 5.90
CA GLY A 39 17.07 15.99 5.59
C GLY A 39 17.48 17.00 6.67
N ASP A 40 18.70 17.53 6.60
CA ASP A 40 19.16 18.51 7.61
C ASP A 40 18.58 19.91 7.35
N GLY A 41 18.31 20.25 6.08
CA GLY A 41 17.85 21.57 5.65
C GLY A 41 16.45 21.94 6.14
N THR A 42 16.23 23.22 6.44
CA THR A 42 14.90 23.79 6.69
C THR A 42 14.75 25.18 6.08
N LEU A 43 13.53 25.58 5.75
CA LEU A 43 13.21 26.97 5.40
C LEU A 43 13.07 27.80 6.68
N LYS A 44 14.04 28.68 6.94
CA LYS A 44 14.00 29.65 8.04
C LYS A 44 13.38 30.96 7.56
N LEU A 45 12.27 31.37 8.15
CA LEU A 45 11.68 32.70 7.98
C LEU A 45 12.00 33.57 9.20
N THR A 46 12.52 34.77 8.96
CA THR A 46 12.74 35.78 10.02
C THR A 46 11.93 37.03 9.71
N SER A 47 11.03 37.41 10.62
CA SER A 47 10.17 38.58 10.44
C SER A 47 10.96 39.88 10.38
N THR A 48 10.56 40.82 9.52
CA THR A 48 11.21 42.14 9.44
C THR A 48 10.56 43.20 10.34
N ALA A 49 9.27 43.04 10.63
CA ALA A 49 8.48 43.89 11.51
C ALA A 49 7.32 43.10 12.13
N SER A 50 6.54 43.74 13.02
CA SER A 50 5.27 43.20 13.50
C SER A 50 4.26 43.06 12.35
N GLY A 51 3.43 42.02 12.38
CA GLY A 51 2.44 41.72 11.37
C GLY A 51 2.75 40.43 10.61
N GLU A 52 1.84 40.03 9.74
CA GLU A 52 1.96 38.77 8.99
C GLU A 52 3.22 38.72 8.13
N MET A 53 3.96 37.62 8.23
CA MET A 53 5.08 37.29 7.38
C MET A 53 4.76 36.08 6.50
N ARG A 54 5.19 36.10 5.23
CA ARG A 54 4.89 35.06 4.25
C ARG A 54 6.07 34.76 3.34
N ALA A 55 6.26 33.48 3.03
CA ALA A 55 7.11 33.03 1.94
C ALA A 55 6.33 32.10 1.01
N ARG A 56 6.76 32.02 -0.25
CA ARG A 56 6.13 31.18 -1.26
C ARG A 56 7.16 30.43 -2.09
N THR A 57 6.72 29.38 -2.77
CA THR A 57 7.52 28.73 -3.82
C THR A 57 7.80 29.69 -4.99
N VAL A 58 8.98 29.58 -5.60
CA VAL A 58 9.39 30.38 -6.77
C VAL A 58 8.61 29.93 -8.01
N SER A 59 8.63 28.63 -8.26
CA SER A 59 7.88 27.99 -9.34
C SER A 59 6.38 28.02 -9.07
N SER A 60 5.60 27.86 -10.13
CA SER A 60 4.17 27.58 -10.05
C SER A 60 3.86 26.27 -10.77
N TYR A 61 2.92 25.51 -10.21
CA TYR A 61 2.65 24.13 -10.61
C TYR A 61 1.31 24.08 -11.32
N THR A 62 1.21 23.29 -12.39
CA THR A 62 -0.03 23.18 -13.16
C THR A 62 -1.14 22.57 -12.32
N VAL A 63 -2.32 23.17 -12.37
CA VAL A 63 -3.53 22.66 -11.69
C VAL A 63 -4.74 22.72 -12.61
N ILE A 64 -5.74 21.88 -12.34
CA ILE A 64 -6.98 21.79 -13.10
C ILE A 64 -8.11 22.42 -12.28
N PRO A 65 -8.85 23.42 -12.81
CA PRO A 65 -10.02 23.98 -12.14
C PRO A 65 -11.01 22.89 -11.68
N GLY A 66 -11.53 23.03 -10.45
CA GLY A 66 -12.45 22.08 -9.83
C GLY A 66 -11.77 20.86 -9.19
N THR A 67 -10.50 20.58 -9.50
CA THR A 67 -9.76 19.47 -8.87
C THR A 67 -9.30 19.85 -7.47
N LEU A 68 -9.47 18.94 -6.52
CA LEU A 68 -9.00 19.10 -5.14
C LEU A 68 -7.48 18.91 -5.08
N TYR A 69 -6.79 19.86 -4.45
CA TYR A 69 -5.36 19.74 -4.13
C TYR A 69 -5.14 19.90 -2.64
N GLN A 70 -4.13 19.22 -2.12
CA GLN A 70 -3.68 19.29 -0.74
C GLN A 70 -2.30 19.94 -0.68
N VAL A 71 -2.08 20.72 0.37
CA VAL A 71 -0.78 21.23 0.76
C VAL A 71 -0.56 20.95 2.24
N PHE A 72 0.63 20.49 2.61
CA PHE A 72 1.04 20.40 4.01
C PHE A 72 2.53 20.71 4.16
N ALA A 73 2.93 21.00 5.38
CA ALA A 73 4.33 21.13 5.79
C ALA A 73 4.46 20.76 7.26
N ASP A 74 5.67 20.43 7.67
CA ASP A 74 6.02 20.40 9.08
C ASP A 74 6.61 21.75 9.48
N ALA A 75 6.12 22.31 10.57
CA ALA A 75 6.45 23.64 11.06
C ALA A 75 7.00 23.60 12.49
N SER A 76 7.81 24.60 12.84
CA SER A 76 8.28 24.86 14.19
C SER A 76 8.47 26.36 14.42
N GLY A 77 7.85 26.87 15.48
CA GLY A 77 7.84 28.28 15.82
C GLY A 77 7.64 28.45 17.31
N ALA A 78 8.70 28.88 17.99
CA ALA A 78 8.74 28.96 19.44
C ALA A 78 7.71 29.93 20.04
N THR A 79 7.34 30.98 19.29
CA THR A 79 6.61 32.13 19.83
C THR A 79 5.37 32.52 19.03
N VAL A 80 5.21 32.01 17.81
CA VAL A 80 4.13 32.44 16.91
C VAL A 80 3.58 31.25 16.15
N PRO A 81 2.25 31.02 16.21
CA PRO A 81 1.57 30.02 15.41
C PRO A 81 1.69 30.24 13.89
N GLU A 82 1.65 29.13 13.16
CA GLU A 82 1.84 29.07 11.72
C GLU A 82 0.56 28.64 10.99
N ARG A 83 0.56 28.89 9.69
CA ARG A 83 -0.41 28.35 8.73
C ARG A 83 0.21 28.18 7.36
N ILE A 84 -0.39 27.33 6.54
CA ILE A 84 -0.01 27.08 5.15
C ILE A 84 -1.19 27.29 4.22
N GLY A 85 -0.95 27.55 2.96
CA GLY A 85 -2.00 27.72 1.98
C GLY A 85 -1.57 27.47 0.54
N ILE A 86 -2.60 27.30 -0.29
CA ILE A 86 -2.48 27.19 -1.75
C ILE A 86 -2.86 28.54 -2.34
N ARG A 87 -1.90 29.16 -3.04
CA ARG A 87 -2.12 30.39 -3.81
C ARG A 87 -2.51 30.02 -5.24
N TRP A 88 -3.73 30.35 -5.63
CA TRP A 88 -4.30 30.03 -6.94
C TRP A 88 -3.99 31.12 -7.95
N LEU A 89 -3.51 30.74 -9.12
CA LEU A 89 -3.04 31.64 -10.16
C LEU A 89 -3.64 31.31 -11.53
N THR A 90 -3.81 32.34 -12.35
CA THR A 90 -4.09 32.17 -13.79
C THR A 90 -2.86 31.68 -14.54
N SER A 91 -3.00 31.37 -15.83
CA SER A 91 -1.89 30.94 -16.70
C SER A 91 -0.84 32.04 -16.89
N ALA A 92 -1.25 33.30 -16.72
CA ALA A 92 -0.38 34.47 -16.72
C ALA A 92 0.28 34.75 -15.35
N GLY A 93 0.06 33.90 -14.34
CA GLY A 93 0.62 34.07 -12.99
C GLY A 93 -0.09 35.12 -12.13
N VAL A 94 -1.28 35.57 -12.53
CA VAL A 94 -2.09 36.53 -11.76
C VAL A 94 -2.80 35.81 -10.63
N GLU A 95 -2.77 36.37 -9.43
CA GLU A 95 -3.44 35.81 -8.26
C GLU A 95 -4.97 35.87 -8.37
N ILE A 96 -5.61 34.75 -8.06
CA ILE A 96 -7.06 34.62 -8.01
C ILE A 96 -7.51 34.65 -6.54
N SER A 97 -6.97 33.75 -5.73
CA SER A 97 -7.33 33.61 -4.31
C SER A 97 -6.31 32.76 -3.55
N TYR A 98 -6.55 32.58 -2.25
CA TYR A 98 -5.86 31.63 -1.41
C TYR A 98 -6.84 30.64 -0.80
N THR A 99 -6.44 29.38 -0.71
CA THR A 99 -6.99 28.43 0.26
C THR A 99 -6.03 28.39 1.45
N TRP A 100 -6.47 28.79 2.63
CA TRP A 100 -5.64 28.84 3.85
C TRP A 100 -6.05 27.76 4.84
N SER A 101 -5.05 27.16 5.49
CA SER A 101 -5.27 26.38 6.70
C SER A 101 -5.75 27.27 7.84
N LEU A 102 -6.32 26.63 8.86
CA LEU A 102 -6.38 27.23 10.19
C LEU A 102 -4.97 27.56 10.68
N THR A 103 -4.88 28.60 11.49
CA THR A 103 -3.67 28.87 12.26
C THR A 103 -3.59 27.87 13.40
N THR A 104 -2.39 27.33 13.65
CA THR A 104 -2.19 26.39 14.76
C THR A 104 -2.66 26.99 16.08
N ALA A 105 -3.27 26.18 16.94
CA ALA A 105 -3.93 26.63 18.16
C ALA A 105 -2.92 27.23 19.17
N SER A 106 -1.64 26.87 19.06
CA SER A 106 -0.55 27.34 19.89
C SER A 106 0.78 27.26 19.15
N ALA A 107 1.69 28.17 19.49
CA ALA A 107 3.09 28.10 19.08
C ALA A 107 3.76 26.85 19.68
N SER A 108 4.71 26.25 18.96
CA SER A 108 5.43 25.05 19.38
C SER A 108 6.86 25.06 18.86
N THR A 109 7.83 24.79 19.74
CA THR A 109 9.22 24.53 19.35
C THR A 109 9.41 23.12 18.77
N SER A 110 8.50 22.20 19.05
CA SER A 110 8.49 20.86 18.45
C SER A 110 7.89 20.92 17.06
N TRP A 111 8.45 20.12 16.16
CA TRP A 111 7.91 19.90 14.82
C TRP A 111 6.47 19.40 14.89
N HIS A 112 5.60 20.04 14.13
CA HIS A 112 4.19 19.68 14.04
C HIS A 112 3.67 19.94 12.63
N ARG A 113 2.61 19.23 12.24
CA ARG A 113 2.07 19.38 10.89
C ARG A 113 1.07 20.53 10.78
N ILE A 114 1.17 21.27 9.68
CA ILE A 114 0.16 22.20 9.19
C ILE A 114 -0.29 21.77 7.80
N GLY A 115 -1.57 21.89 7.48
CA GLY A 115 -2.11 21.44 6.20
C GLY A 115 -3.38 22.19 5.82
N VAL A 116 -3.72 22.16 4.53
CA VAL A 116 -5.07 22.45 4.03
C VAL A 116 -5.29 21.78 2.68
N ALA A 117 -6.54 21.54 2.31
CA ALA A 117 -6.92 21.15 0.97
C ALA A 117 -8.04 22.05 0.42
N GLY A 118 -8.07 22.24 -0.89
CA GLY A 118 -9.12 22.99 -1.55
C GLY A 118 -9.19 22.75 -3.04
N ALA A 119 -10.40 22.83 -3.60
CA ALA A 119 -10.61 22.74 -5.04
C ALA A 119 -10.03 23.98 -5.73
N ALA A 120 -9.28 23.78 -6.82
CA ALA A 120 -8.77 24.88 -7.63
C ALA A 120 -9.95 25.72 -8.16
N PRO A 121 -10.01 27.03 -7.91
CA PRO A 121 -11.13 27.85 -8.33
C PRO A 121 -11.17 28.00 -9.86
N THR A 122 -12.33 28.39 -10.39
CA THR A 122 -12.49 28.66 -11.83
C THR A 122 -11.40 29.62 -12.34
N GLY A 123 -10.70 29.21 -13.41
CA GLY A 123 -9.61 29.98 -14.01
C GLY A 123 -8.22 29.74 -13.39
N ALA A 124 -8.13 28.99 -12.29
CA ALA A 124 -6.85 28.58 -11.74
C ALA A 124 -6.22 27.49 -12.61
N THR A 125 -5.08 27.80 -13.22
CA THR A 125 -4.28 26.85 -14.02
C THR A 125 -2.89 26.65 -13.44
N ARG A 126 -2.54 27.44 -12.42
CA ARG A 126 -1.27 27.40 -11.70
C ARG A 126 -1.52 27.53 -10.20
N ALA A 127 -0.70 26.88 -9.38
CA ALA A 127 -0.72 26.99 -7.93
C ALA A 127 0.69 27.19 -7.35
N GLN A 128 0.77 27.82 -6.18
CA GLN A 128 1.99 27.93 -5.38
C GLN A 128 1.71 27.60 -3.93
N VAL A 129 2.67 26.97 -3.26
CA VAL A 129 2.66 26.84 -1.80
C VAL A 129 3.03 28.17 -1.17
N VAL A 130 2.30 28.56 -0.11
CA VAL A 130 2.60 29.73 0.71
C VAL A 130 2.54 29.37 2.19
N VAL A 131 3.60 29.69 2.93
CA VAL A 131 3.67 29.54 4.39
C VAL A 131 3.58 30.90 5.06
N SER A 132 3.00 30.95 6.27
CA SER A 132 2.71 32.19 6.97
C SER A 132 2.78 32.06 8.48
N ALA A 133 3.14 33.15 9.16
CA ALA A 133 3.02 33.34 10.60
C ALA A 133 2.78 34.84 10.92
N SER A 134 2.23 35.16 12.10
CA SER A 134 1.85 36.54 12.47
C SER A 134 2.57 37.05 13.73
N PRO A 135 3.86 37.41 13.62
CA PRO A 135 4.65 37.89 14.74
C PRO A 135 4.28 39.29 15.23
N VAL A 136 4.50 39.54 16.52
CA VAL A 136 4.24 40.84 17.17
C VAL A 136 5.42 41.83 17.07
N ALA A 137 6.56 41.40 16.50
CA ALA A 137 7.76 42.22 16.30
C ALA A 137 8.63 41.67 15.15
N GLY A 138 9.66 42.41 14.76
CA GLY A 138 10.74 41.92 13.90
C GLY A 138 11.67 40.94 14.62
N GLY A 139 12.39 40.11 13.86
CA GLY A 139 13.36 39.14 14.38
C GLY A 139 12.78 37.83 14.88
N VAL A 140 11.46 37.60 14.74
CA VAL A 140 10.83 36.34 15.11
C VAL A 140 11.09 35.29 14.04
N ILE A 141 11.41 34.07 14.47
CA ILE A 141 11.83 32.97 13.59
C ILE A 141 10.80 31.85 13.59
N ASN A 142 10.46 31.37 12.40
CA ASN A 142 9.72 30.12 12.17
C ASN A 142 10.48 29.25 11.15
N TYR A 143 10.36 27.94 11.30
CA TYR A 143 10.95 26.94 10.43
C TYR A 143 9.87 26.11 9.74
N PHE A 144 10.12 25.74 8.49
CA PHE A 144 9.25 24.89 7.68
C PHE A 144 10.09 23.87 6.91
N GLU A 145 9.57 22.65 6.77
CA GLU A 145 10.17 21.59 5.95
C GLU A 145 9.10 20.57 5.50
N ASN A 146 9.54 19.52 4.81
CA ASN A 146 8.71 18.36 4.42
C ASN A 146 7.42 18.79 3.72
N VAL A 147 7.58 19.66 2.71
CA VAL A 147 6.46 20.38 2.10
C VAL A 147 5.86 19.62 0.94
N TYR A 148 4.56 19.41 0.97
CA TYR A 148 3.81 18.75 -0.09
C TYR A 148 2.90 19.72 -0.84
N LEU A 149 2.81 19.56 -2.16
CA LEU A 149 1.73 20.07 -2.99
C LEU A 149 1.36 18.99 -4.00
N GLY A 150 0.10 18.58 -4.03
CA GLY A 150 -0.36 17.57 -4.98
C GLY A 150 -1.82 17.22 -4.80
N LEU A 151 -2.22 16.09 -5.37
CA LEU A 151 -3.55 15.52 -5.13
C LEU A 151 -3.65 15.05 -3.67
N PRO A 152 -4.84 14.97 -3.07
CA PRO A 152 -4.95 14.53 -1.69
C PRO A 152 -4.38 13.13 -1.47
N THR A 153 -3.50 12.99 -0.48
CA THR A 153 -3.02 11.67 -0.05
C THR A 153 -4.08 11.04 0.85
N ARG A 154 -4.57 9.86 0.48
CA ARG A 154 -5.69 9.19 1.16
C ARG A 154 -5.39 7.73 1.42
N THR A 155 -6.10 7.15 2.38
CA THR A 155 -6.03 5.73 2.65
C THR A 155 -6.60 4.95 1.47
N LEU A 156 -5.81 4.01 0.93
CA LEU A 156 -6.24 3.13 -0.15
C LEU A 156 -7.45 2.28 0.25
N GLY A 157 -8.43 2.16 -0.63
CA GLY A 157 -9.66 1.40 -0.36
C GLY A 157 -10.62 2.04 0.65
N ASN A 158 -10.32 3.24 1.18
CA ASN A 158 -11.27 3.96 2.01
C ASN A 158 -12.51 4.36 1.20
N LEU A 159 -13.68 4.01 1.71
CA LEU A 159 -14.96 4.28 1.08
C LEU A 159 -15.46 5.71 1.32
N PHE A 160 -14.84 6.44 2.26
CA PHE A 160 -15.10 7.87 2.45
C PHE A 160 -14.24 8.72 1.52
N PRO A 161 -14.76 9.86 1.01
CA PRO A 161 -13.96 10.82 0.30
C PRO A 161 -13.00 11.54 1.25
N PHE A 162 -11.98 12.15 0.67
CA PHE A 162 -10.92 12.83 1.42
C PHE A 162 -11.44 13.84 2.45
N GLY A 163 -12.48 14.64 2.14
CA GLY A 163 -13.03 15.63 3.08
C GLY A 163 -13.79 15.04 4.27
N THR A 164 -14.14 13.75 4.23
CA THR A 164 -14.67 13.02 5.40
C THR A 164 -13.54 12.35 6.15
N GLU A 165 -12.61 11.70 5.44
CA GLU A 165 -11.42 11.04 5.99
C GLU A 165 -10.53 12.00 6.78
N SER A 166 -10.26 13.17 6.18
CA SER A 166 -9.38 14.20 6.69
C SER A 166 -10.09 15.55 6.75
N LEU A 167 -9.78 16.34 7.78
CA LEU A 167 -10.46 17.62 8.03
C LEU A 167 -9.82 18.79 7.30
N GLU A 168 -8.86 18.53 6.41
CA GLU A 168 -8.12 19.55 5.66
C GLU A 168 -8.99 20.41 4.74
N VAL A 169 -10.22 19.96 4.41
CA VAL A 169 -11.18 20.72 3.58
C VAL A 169 -12.11 21.58 4.43
N ASP A 170 -12.92 20.94 5.28
CA ASP A 170 -13.89 21.54 6.20
C ASP A 170 -14.50 20.44 7.12
N THR A 171 -15.62 20.73 7.80
CA THR A 171 -16.36 19.76 8.63
C THR A 171 -17.59 19.16 7.96
N SER A 172 -17.80 19.36 6.66
CA SER A 172 -19.05 18.99 5.95
C SER A 172 -19.29 17.48 5.92
N GLY A 173 -18.23 16.66 6.01
CA GLY A 173 -18.30 15.22 6.15
C GLY A 173 -18.85 14.73 7.51
N TRP A 174 -19.06 15.64 8.47
CA TRP A 174 -19.42 15.31 9.85
C TRP A 174 -20.64 16.10 10.36
N THR A 175 -21.40 15.48 11.25
CA THR A 175 -22.51 16.15 11.95
C THR A 175 -22.59 15.72 13.42
N ALA A 176 -23.00 16.64 14.29
CA ALA A 176 -23.24 16.34 15.68
C ALA A 176 -24.43 15.38 15.82
N ASP A 177 -24.29 14.34 16.63
CA ASP A 177 -25.32 13.32 16.82
C ASP A 177 -25.95 13.45 18.21
N THR A 178 -25.14 13.54 19.26
CA THR A 178 -25.60 13.74 20.65
C THR A 178 -24.70 14.71 21.40
N ASN A 179 -25.31 15.70 22.08
CA ASN A 179 -24.68 16.52 23.13
C ASN A 179 -23.28 17.10 22.80
N CYS A 180 -23.05 17.49 21.55
CA CYS A 180 -21.79 18.14 21.17
C CYS A 180 -21.99 19.25 20.15
N VAL A 181 -20.96 20.10 20.06
CA VAL A 181 -20.72 20.97 18.91
C VAL A 181 -19.47 20.44 18.21
N ILE A 182 -19.55 20.32 16.88
CA ILE A 182 -18.41 19.96 16.04
C ILE A 182 -17.73 21.22 15.51
N SER A 183 -16.41 21.19 15.44
CA SER A 183 -15.59 22.26 14.86
C SER A 183 -14.31 21.68 14.30
N ARG A 184 -13.64 22.46 13.45
CA ARG A 184 -12.31 22.15 12.94
C ARG A 184 -11.27 22.89 13.76
N VAL A 185 -10.17 22.23 14.12
CA VAL A 185 -9.06 22.84 14.89
C VAL A 185 -7.71 22.36 14.37
N ALA A 186 -6.67 23.17 14.49
CA ALA A 186 -5.29 22.84 14.10
C ALA A 186 -4.38 22.72 15.33
N PRO A 187 -4.34 21.57 16.02
CA PRO A 187 -3.44 21.36 17.15
C PRO A 187 -1.99 21.17 16.67
N ALA A 188 -1.00 21.53 17.50
CA ALA A 188 0.41 21.24 17.22
C ALA A 188 0.70 19.74 17.47
N VAL A 189 0.42 18.90 16.47
CA VAL A 189 0.63 17.45 16.54
C VAL A 189 1.85 17.05 15.71
N GLN A 190 2.73 16.28 16.34
CA GLN A 190 3.90 15.71 15.70
C GLN A 190 3.55 14.32 15.15
N TRP A 191 3.50 14.19 13.83
CA TRP A 191 3.44 12.90 13.14
C TRP A 191 4.85 12.39 12.82
N ALA A 192 4.99 11.10 12.51
CA ALA A 192 6.19 10.61 11.84
C ALA A 192 6.40 11.37 10.51
N VAL A 193 7.66 11.59 10.12
CA VAL A 193 8.01 12.45 8.98
C VAL A 193 7.43 11.93 7.67
N ASP A 194 7.29 10.62 7.56
CA ASP A 194 6.79 9.84 6.43
C ASP A 194 5.31 9.46 6.53
N TYR A 195 4.63 9.79 7.63
CA TYR A 195 3.22 9.46 7.80
C TYR A 195 2.31 10.51 7.14
N TYR A 196 2.19 10.47 5.81
CA TYR A 196 1.46 11.48 5.01
C TYR A 196 -0.07 11.37 5.04
N LEU A 197 -0.62 10.31 5.63
CA LEU A 197 -2.07 10.10 5.77
C LEU A 197 -2.71 10.98 6.87
N ALA A 198 -1.91 11.59 7.74
CA ALA A 198 -2.41 12.48 8.77
C ALA A 198 -2.23 13.96 8.41
N GLY A 199 -3.30 14.71 8.65
CA GLY A 199 -3.38 16.15 8.46
C GLY A 199 -2.77 17.01 9.59
N GLY A 200 -2.75 18.33 9.37
CA GLY A 200 -2.53 19.35 10.39
C GLY A 200 -3.84 19.86 11.02
N GLU A 201 -5.00 19.59 10.41
CA GLU A 201 -6.32 19.94 10.94
C GLU A 201 -7.11 18.70 11.35
N VAL A 202 -7.82 18.77 12.49
CA VAL A 202 -8.58 17.64 13.05
C VAL A 202 -10.01 18.04 13.41
N LEU A 203 -10.90 17.05 13.56
CA LEU A 203 -12.26 17.27 14.05
C LEU A 203 -12.23 17.40 15.57
N ALA A 204 -12.89 18.41 16.13
CA ALA A 204 -13.10 18.58 17.55
C ALA A 204 -14.59 18.47 17.92
N LEU A 205 -14.92 17.47 18.74
CA LEU A 205 -16.23 17.31 19.36
C LEU A 205 -16.18 17.89 20.76
N THR A 206 -16.84 19.02 20.98
CA THR A 206 -16.92 19.67 22.30
C THR A 206 -18.23 19.31 22.99
N ALA A 207 -18.18 18.74 24.19
CA ALA A 207 -19.36 18.40 24.98
C ALA A 207 -20.17 19.65 25.35
N SER A 208 -21.45 19.69 25.00
CA SER A 208 -22.34 20.84 25.27
C SER A 208 -22.89 20.84 26.70
N ALA A 209 -23.03 19.65 27.29
CA ALA A 209 -23.47 19.41 28.66
C ALA A 209 -22.79 18.14 29.22
N ASN A 210 -22.92 17.89 30.52
CA ASN A 210 -22.49 16.61 31.10
C ASN A 210 -23.34 15.46 30.55
N GLY A 211 -22.70 14.38 30.09
CA GLY A 211 -23.35 13.20 29.54
C GLY A 211 -22.60 12.61 28.35
N ASN A 212 -23.23 11.65 27.67
CA ASN A 212 -22.65 11.07 26.46
C ASN A 212 -22.58 12.13 25.35
N MET A 213 -21.49 12.16 24.60
CA MET A 213 -21.36 12.99 23.40
C MET A 213 -20.97 12.15 22.19
N SER A 214 -21.49 12.48 21.01
CA SER A 214 -21.16 11.78 19.77
C SER A 214 -21.32 12.65 18.53
N ALA A 215 -20.53 12.36 17.51
CA ALA A 215 -20.70 12.83 16.14
C ALA A 215 -20.67 11.65 15.19
N ARG A 216 -21.13 11.88 13.95
CA ARG A 216 -21.20 10.86 12.91
C ARG A 216 -20.80 11.42 11.56
N THR A 217 -20.39 10.52 10.67
CA THR A 217 -20.22 10.84 9.26
C THR A 217 -21.59 11.17 8.65
N VAL A 218 -21.62 12.20 7.79
CA VAL A 218 -22.81 12.58 7.01
C VAL A 218 -23.02 11.58 5.89
N GLU A 219 -21.92 11.23 5.21
CA GLU A 219 -21.92 10.24 4.15
C GLU A 219 -22.04 8.82 4.70
N ARG A 220 -22.68 7.97 3.90
CA ARG A 220 -22.89 6.55 4.18
C ARG A 220 -22.55 5.70 2.96
N PRO A 221 -21.32 5.19 2.86
CA PRO A 221 -20.92 4.37 1.74
C PRO A 221 -21.80 3.12 1.59
N GLY A 222 -21.91 2.63 0.35
CA GLY A 222 -22.61 1.39 0.04
C GLY A 222 -22.02 0.21 0.81
N ALA A 223 -22.88 -0.64 1.36
CA ALA A 223 -22.50 -1.86 2.06
C ALA A 223 -23.16 -3.08 1.41
N THR A 224 -22.39 -4.13 1.19
CA THR A 224 -22.85 -5.39 0.63
C THR A 224 -23.10 -6.40 1.76
N ALA A 225 -24.33 -6.92 1.84
CA ALA A 225 -24.69 -7.96 2.80
C ALA A 225 -23.70 -9.15 2.76
N GLY A 226 -23.30 -9.63 3.94
CA GLY A 226 -22.33 -10.73 4.10
C GLY A 226 -20.86 -10.32 3.96
N THR A 227 -20.56 -9.09 3.54
CA THR A 227 -19.19 -8.57 3.52
C THR A 227 -18.82 -7.99 4.88
N GLU A 228 -17.61 -8.27 5.37
CA GLU A 228 -17.09 -7.62 6.57
C GLU A 228 -16.49 -6.27 6.23
N TYR A 229 -16.81 -5.26 7.04
CA TYR A 229 -16.23 -3.92 6.94
C TYR A 229 -15.43 -3.63 8.20
N LEU A 230 -14.29 -2.95 8.02
CA LEU A 230 -13.44 -2.42 9.07
C LEU A 230 -13.54 -0.90 9.08
N ALA A 231 -13.83 -0.33 10.24
CA ALA A 231 -13.76 1.09 10.49
C ALA A 231 -12.63 1.40 11.47
N TYR A 232 -11.88 2.47 11.23
CA TYR A 232 -10.90 2.98 12.18
C TYR A 232 -10.75 4.49 12.13
N ALA A 233 -10.26 5.08 13.21
CA ALA A 233 -9.89 6.49 13.30
C ALA A 233 -8.87 6.72 14.42
N LEU A 234 -8.06 7.76 14.30
CA LEU A 234 -7.23 8.25 15.40
C LEU A 234 -8.10 9.08 16.34
N LEU A 235 -8.17 8.67 17.60
CA LEU A 235 -8.93 9.33 18.65
C LEU A 235 -7.97 9.93 19.69
N SER A 236 -8.13 11.22 20.00
CA SER A 236 -7.45 11.87 21.13
C SER A 236 -8.47 12.19 22.22
N PRO A 237 -8.52 11.35 23.28
CA PRO A 237 -9.51 11.50 24.34
C PRO A 237 -9.22 12.73 25.21
N PRO A 238 -10.26 13.33 25.85
CA PRO A 238 -10.08 14.47 26.75
C PRO A 238 -9.15 14.18 27.93
N THR A 239 -9.20 12.96 28.46
CA THR A 239 -8.39 12.45 29.57
C THR A 239 -8.10 10.96 29.37
N SER A 240 -7.06 10.42 30.02
CA SER A 240 -6.69 9.00 29.94
C SER A 240 -7.75 8.02 30.47
N GLY A 241 -8.74 8.50 31.24
CA GLY A 241 -9.86 7.69 31.72
C GLY A 241 -11.16 7.88 30.95
N SER A 242 -11.16 8.69 29.88
CA SER A 242 -12.37 8.93 29.09
C SER A 242 -12.77 7.66 28.35
N ALA A 243 -14.04 7.29 28.44
CA ALA A 243 -14.62 6.20 27.65
C ALA A 243 -14.87 6.63 26.21
N ALA A 244 -13.80 7.00 25.49
CA ALA A 244 -13.86 7.33 24.07
C ALA A 244 -14.10 6.06 23.25
N TRP A 245 -14.83 6.17 22.14
CA TRP A 245 -15.20 5.02 21.33
C TRP A 245 -15.37 5.36 19.85
N LEU A 246 -15.25 4.31 19.04
CA LEU A 246 -15.57 4.28 17.62
C LEU A 246 -16.70 3.27 17.40
N GLU A 247 -17.61 3.56 16.48
CA GLU A 247 -18.71 2.69 16.10
C GLU A 247 -18.84 2.56 14.59
N LEU A 248 -19.12 1.33 14.15
CA LEU A 248 -19.58 1.01 12.80
C LEU A 248 -21.06 0.66 12.87
N ARG A 249 -21.86 1.33 12.04
CA ARG A 249 -23.31 1.14 11.97
C ARG A 249 -23.75 0.78 10.56
N PHE A 250 -24.68 -0.16 10.43
CA PHE A 250 -25.29 -0.55 9.16
C PHE A 250 -26.75 -0.10 9.08
N TYR A 251 -27.16 0.33 7.89
CA TYR A 251 -28.52 0.79 7.60
C TYR A 251 -29.09 0.03 6.41
N ASN A 252 -30.40 -0.18 6.43
CA ASN A 252 -31.12 -0.77 5.29
C ASN A 252 -31.51 0.28 4.24
N ALA A 253 -32.17 -0.15 3.16
CA ALA A 253 -32.61 0.71 2.06
C ALA A 253 -33.58 1.83 2.48
N SER A 254 -34.25 1.69 3.62
CA SER A 254 -35.14 2.70 4.21
C SER A 254 -34.42 3.63 5.20
N ASN A 255 -33.09 3.57 5.26
CA ASN A 255 -32.24 4.30 6.21
C ASN A 255 -32.48 3.96 7.70
N THR A 256 -33.08 2.80 7.98
CA THR A 256 -33.24 2.30 9.35
C THR A 256 -31.96 1.61 9.79
N LEU A 257 -31.50 1.93 11.01
CA LEU A 257 -30.37 1.26 11.65
C LEU A 257 -30.70 -0.22 11.88
N VAL A 258 -29.87 -1.12 11.36
CA VAL A 258 -30.07 -2.58 11.49
C VAL A 258 -29.00 -3.26 12.36
N GLN A 259 -27.82 -2.67 12.49
CA GLN A 259 -26.76 -3.18 13.35
C GLN A 259 -25.83 -2.06 13.81
N THR A 260 -25.28 -2.21 15.00
CA THR A 260 -24.26 -1.32 15.58
C THR A 260 -23.20 -2.16 16.27
N THR A 261 -21.94 -1.85 15.99
CA THR A 261 -20.79 -2.46 16.64
C THR A 261 -19.90 -1.34 17.18
N ARG A 262 -19.52 -1.41 18.46
CA ARG A 262 -18.73 -0.39 19.16
C ARG A 262 -17.39 -0.96 19.60
N GLY A 263 -16.31 -0.21 19.36
CA GLY A 263 -15.01 -0.41 19.97
C GLY A 263 -14.68 0.75 20.92
N THR A 264 -14.57 0.46 22.22
CA THR A 264 -14.10 1.44 23.21
C THR A 264 -12.58 1.53 23.18
N LEU A 265 -12.03 2.74 23.26
CA LEU A 265 -10.61 3.01 23.36
C LEU A 265 -10.14 2.90 24.82
N ALA A 266 -9.16 2.04 25.09
CA ALA A 266 -8.47 1.96 26.38
C ALA A 266 -7.17 2.78 26.34
N ALA A 267 -7.30 4.10 26.21
CA ALA A 267 -6.18 5.00 25.97
C ALA A 267 -5.21 5.06 27.18
N PRO A 268 -3.89 5.01 26.96
CA PRO A 268 -2.92 5.23 28.03
C PRO A 268 -2.74 6.72 28.40
N GLY A 269 -3.31 7.65 27.61
CA GLY A 269 -3.09 9.10 27.76
C GLY A 269 -4.07 9.92 26.91
N THR A 270 -3.68 11.16 26.56
CA THR A 270 -4.46 12.08 25.71
C THR A 270 -3.88 12.27 24.30
N GLY A 271 -2.89 11.45 23.92
CA GLY A 271 -2.35 11.40 22.55
C GLY A 271 -3.37 10.88 21.54
N TYR A 272 -2.95 10.71 20.29
CA TYR A 272 -3.79 10.15 19.23
C TYR A 272 -3.57 8.64 19.15
N TYR A 273 -4.65 7.88 19.36
CA TYR A 273 -4.62 6.42 19.37
C TYR A 273 -5.61 5.87 18.35
N GLN A 274 -5.17 4.94 17.50
CA GLN A 274 -6.04 4.37 16.48
C GLN A 274 -7.00 3.37 17.12
N GLN A 275 -8.30 3.65 17.10
CA GLN A 275 -9.31 2.67 17.50
C GLN A 275 -9.87 2.01 16.23
N ARG A 276 -10.05 0.69 16.28
CA ARG A 276 -10.64 -0.10 15.19
C ARG A 276 -11.94 -0.77 15.65
N VAL A 277 -12.83 -1.04 14.70
CA VAL A 277 -14.03 -1.87 14.88
C VAL A 277 -14.40 -2.51 13.54
N SER A 278 -14.72 -3.81 13.53
CA SER A 278 -15.18 -4.49 12.33
C SER A 278 -16.52 -5.18 12.56
N ALA A 279 -17.27 -5.38 11.48
CA ALA A 279 -18.50 -6.16 11.52
C ALA A 279 -18.93 -6.63 10.13
N VAL A 280 -19.53 -7.83 10.08
CA VAL A 280 -20.19 -8.36 8.90
C VAL A 280 -21.51 -7.62 8.69
N ALA A 281 -21.70 -7.07 7.49
CA ALA A 281 -22.93 -6.41 7.11
C ALA A 281 -24.11 -7.41 7.12
N PRO A 282 -25.18 -7.15 7.87
CA PRO A 282 -26.32 -8.07 7.95
C PRO A 282 -27.07 -8.14 6.60
N SER A 283 -27.93 -9.16 6.42
CA SER A 283 -28.62 -9.44 5.16
C SER A 283 -29.47 -8.29 4.60
N THR A 284 -29.89 -7.35 5.44
CA THR A 284 -30.70 -6.19 5.06
C THR A 284 -29.90 -4.89 4.92
N ALA A 285 -28.59 -4.92 5.17
CA ALA A 285 -27.74 -3.74 5.06
C ALA A 285 -27.52 -3.32 3.61
N THR A 286 -27.58 -2.02 3.37
CA THR A 286 -27.31 -1.38 2.07
C THR A 286 -26.28 -0.27 2.18
N THR A 287 -26.11 0.33 3.37
CA THR A 287 -25.09 1.34 3.62
C THR A 287 -24.49 1.18 5.01
N CYS A 288 -23.31 1.76 5.22
CA CYS A 288 -22.64 1.82 6.52
C CYS A 288 -22.25 3.26 6.88
N GLY A 289 -21.94 3.53 8.15
CA GLY A 289 -21.46 4.84 8.60
C GLY A 289 -20.67 4.73 9.90
N VAL A 290 -19.86 5.75 10.17
CA VAL A 290 -18.98 5.79 11.35
C VAL A 290 -19.45 6.82 12.35
N TYR A 291 -19.38 6.44 13.62
CA TYR A 291 -19.71 7.26 14.75
C TYR A 291 -18.53 7.28 15.73
N VAL A 292 -18.30 8.42 16.36
CA VAL A 292 -17.26 8.62 17.38
C VAL A 292 -17.86 9.35 18.56
N GLY A 293 -17.39 9.05 19.77
CA GLY A 293 -17.94 9.68 20.95
C GLY A 293 -17.20 9.38 22.24
N VAL A 294 -17.73 9.93 23.33
CA VAL A 294 -17.27 9.70 24.70
C VAL A 294 -18.50 9.46 25.57
N ASP A 295 -18.48 8.36 26.31
CA ASP A 295 -19.49 8.14 27.35
C ASP A 295 -19.13 8.97 28.59
N THR A 296 -20.13 9.60 29.22
CA THR A 296 -19.95 10.41 30.45
C THR A 296 -18.99 11.61 30.35
N ALA A 297 -18.97 12.30 29.20
CA ALA A 297 -18.20 13.54 29.04
C ALA A 297 -18.69 14.64 30.00
N THR A 298 -17.76 15.47 30.46
CA THR A 298 -18.05 16.71 31.19
C THR A 298 -18.16 17.87 30.21
N THR A 299 -19.06 18.84 30.46
CA THR A 299 -19.22 20.05 29.64
C THR A 299 -17.86 20.68 29.31
N GLY A 300 -17.63 20.97 28.03
CA GLY A 300 -16.40 21.59 27.54
C GLY A 300 -15.24 20.62 27.29
N GLN A 301 -15.35 19.34 27.62
CA GLN A 301 -14.37 18.34 27.20
C GLN A 301 -14.39 18.15 25.68
N ILE A 302 -13.21 17.88 25.12
CA ILE A 302 -13.02 17.77 23.67
C ILE A 302 -12.44 16.41 23.33
N LEU A 303 -13.16 15.63 22.52
CA LEU A 303 -12.60 14.49 21.78
C LEU A 303 -12.13 15.01 20.43
N ARG A 304 -10.89 14.68 20.05
CA ARG A 304 -10.39 14.97 18.69
C ARG A 304 -10.32 13.70 17.85
N VAL A 305 -10.60 13.84 16.57
CA VAL A 305 -10.67 12.73 15.61
C VAL A 305 -9.92 13.10 14.34
N GLU A 306 -9.13 12.17 13.83
CA GLU A 306 -8.38 12.30 12.57
C GLU A 306 -8.37 10.97 11.79
N GLY A 307 -8.27 11.04 10.45
CA GLY A 307 -8.06 9.88 9.58
C GLY A 307 -9.15 8.81 9.71
N VAL A 308 -10.42 9.19 9.51
CA VAL A 308 -11.52 8.21 9.56
C VAL A 308 -11.57 7.36 8.29
N VAL A 309 -11.62 6.06 8.48
CA VAL A 309 -11.64 5.09 7.39
C VAL A 309 -12.78 4.11 7.60
N VAL A 310 -13.47 3.77 6.49
CA VAL A 310 -14.22 2.52 6.36
C VAL A 310 -13.75 1.83 5.10
N THR A 311 -13.39 0.57 5.20
CA THR A 311 -12.99 -0.28 4.07
C THR A 311 -13.61 -1.67 4.23
N VAL A 312 -13.56 -2.48 3.18
CA VAL A 312 -13.76 -3.92 3.33
C VAL A 312 -12.66 -4.44 4.26
N ALA A 313 -13.04 -5.19 5.29
CA ALA A 313 -12.07 -5.65 6.29
C ALA A 313 -11.01 -6.52 5.60
N PRO A 314 -9.72 -6.20 5.74
CA PRO A 314 -8.68 -7.09 5.26
C PRO A 314 -8.72 -8.38 6.08
N PRO A 315 -8.61 -9.56 5.46
CA PRO A 315 -8.50 -10.79 6.22
C PRO A 315 -7.14 -10.81 6.94
N ILE A 316 -7.10 -11.30 8.19
CA ILE A 316 -5.83 -11.52 8.92
C ILE A 316 -4.90 -12.47 8.16
N GLN A 317 -5.49 -13.44 7.48
CA GLN A 317 -4.83 -14.36 6.57
C GLN A 317 -5.74 -14.54 5.36
N THR A 318 -5.20 -14.38 4.15
CA THR A 318 -5.93 -14.59 2.90
C THR A 318 -6.63 -15.94 2.89
N GLY A 319 -7.94 -15.94 2.66
CA GLY A 319 -8.78 -17.14 2.68
C GLY A 319 -9.25 -17.59 4.07
N SER A 320 -8.91 -16.86 5.14
CA SER A 320 -9.43 -17.13 6.48
C SER A 320 -10.95 -17.03 6.51
N ILE A 321 -11.58 -17.99 7.20
CA ILE A 321 -13.03 -17.98 7.44
C ILE A 321 -13.40 -17.22 8.72
N LEU A 322 -12.42 -16.83 9.54
CA LEU A 322 -12.65 -16.02 10.74
C LEU A 322 -12.76 -14.55 10.34
N PRO A 323 -13.84 -13.86 10.75
CA PRO A 323 -13.92 -12.40 10.64
C PRO A 323 -12.78 -11.72 11.40
N TYR A 324 -12.41 -10.52 10.96
CA TYR A 324 -11.40 -9.67 11.59
C TYR A 324 -11.66 -9.47 13.08
N ALA A 325 -12.93 -9.37 13.48
CA ALA A 325 -13.33 -9.24 14.88
C ALA A 325 -12.88 -10.42 15.76
N ASP A 326 -13.04 -11.64 15.27
CA ASP A 326 -12.73 -12.89 15.98
C ASP A 326 -11.24 -13.26 15.90
N ALA A 327 -10.50 -12.59 15.01
CA ALA A 327 -9.09 -12.83 14.75
C ALA A 327 -8.16 -11.83 15.47
N SER A 328 -8.49 -10.54 15.47
CA SER A 328 -7.65 -9.42 15.97
C SER A 328 -8.05 -8.86 17.34
N PHE A 329 -9.29 -9.09 17.79
CA PHE A 329 -9.80 -8.63 19.10
C PHE A 329 -9.85 -7.11 19.31
N GLU A 330 -9.75 -6.30 18.26
CA GLU A 330 -9.59 -4.85 18.36
C GLU A 330 -10.72 -4.11 19.09
N HIS A 331 -11.94 -4.63 19.06
CA HIS A 331 -13.11 -4.01 19.69
C HIS A 331 -13.79 -4.88 20.77
N GLY A 332 -13.22 -6.04 21.09
CA GLY A 332 -13.74 -6.93 22.14
C GLY A 332 -13.23 -8.36 22.02
N ILE A 333 -13.96 -9.31 22.61
CA ILE A 333 -13.68 -10.75 22.49
C ILE A 333 -14.47 -11.42 21.35
N ALA A 334 -15.21 -10.63 20.56
CA ALA A 334 -16.08 -11.09 19.49
C ALA A 334 -16.97 -12.29 19.91
N GLY A 335 -17.00 -13.38 19.11
CA GLY A 335 -17.78 -14.58 19.37
C GLY A 335 -17.14 -15.57 20.35
N TRP A 336 -16.01 -15.24 20.96
CA TRP A 336 -15.28 -16.18 21.81
C TRP A 336 -15.93 -16.40 23.17
N THR A 337 -16.02 -17.66 23.57
CA THR A 337 -16.64 -18.09 24.83
C THR A 337 -15.78 -19.12 25.55
N VAL A 338 -15.98 -19.24 26.86
CA VAL A 338 -15.43 -20.32 27.68
C VAL A 338 -16.42 -21.48 27.63
N ALA A 339 -16.14 -22.46 26.79
CA ALA A 339 -16.98 -23.64 26.62
C ALA A 339 -16.98 -24.54 27.87
N SER A 340 -15.87 -24.57 28.61
CA SER A 340 -15.76 -25.24 29.90
C SER A 340 -14.55 -24.74 30.72
N GLY A 341 -14.56 -25.02 32.03
CA GLY A 341 -13.53 -24.61 32.98
C GLY A 341 -13.80 -23.23 33.58
N VAL A 342 -12.75 -22.58 34.10
CA VAL A 342 -12.85 -21.38 34.95
C VAL A 342 -12.05 -20.17 34.44
N ALA A 343 -11.44 -20.27 33.26
CA ALA A 343 -10.76 -19.14 32.65
C ALA A 343 -11.74 -17.98 32.39
N THR A 344 -11.21 -16.77 32.36
CA THR A 344 -11.93 -15.56 31.97
C THR A 344 -11.31 -14.97 30.70
N LEU A 345 -12.17 -14.36 29.88
CA LEU A 345 -11.79 -13.72 28.62
C LEU A 345 -11.99 -12.22 28.74
N ALA A 346 -11.01 -11.45 28.31
CA ALA A 346 -11.08 -10.00 28.19
C ALA A 346 -10.24 -9.54 27.02
N ARG A 347 -10.57 -8.39 26.42
CA ARG A 347 -9.63 -7.71 25.51
C ARG A 347 -8.48 -7.12 26.33
N SER A 348 -7.26 -7.15 25.78
CA SER A 348 -6.08 -6.57 26.42
C SER A 348 -6.22 -5.06 26.64
N THR A 349 -5.53 -4.54 27.65
CA THR A 349 -5.42 -3.10 27.95
C THR A 349 -4.08 -2.79 28.62
N PRO A 350 -3.54 -1.56 28.51
CA PRO A 350 -4.02 -0.45 27.68
C PRO A 350 -3.68 -0.63 26.19
N TRP A 351 -4.20 0.27 25.34
CA TRP A 351 -3.96 0.31 23.89
C TRP A 351 -2.47 0.18 23.54
N GLY A 352 -2.16 -0.64 22.53
CA GLY A 352 -0.82 -0.77 21.93
C GLY A 352 0.21 -1.47 22.80
N THR A 353 -0.17 -2.00 23.96
CA THR A 353 0.78 -2.67 24.87
C THR A 353 0.94 -4.16 24.54
N TYR A 354 -0.13 -4.81 24.09
CA TYR A 354 -0.19 -6.26 23.95
C TYR A 354 -0.98 -6.64 22.69
N SER A 355 -0.27 -6.68 21.57
CA SER A 355 -0.81 -7.06 20.25
C SER A 355 0.29 -7.56 19.32
N THR A 356 -0.14 -8.21 18.24
CA THR A 356 0.63 -8.57 17.04
C THR A 356 -0.02 -8.00 15.78
N ASP A 357 -1.35 -7.95 15.71
CA ASP A 357 -2.09 -7.07 14.80
C ASP A 357 -2.75 -5.94 15.59
N GLY A 358 -2.86 -4.76 14.98
CA GLY A 358 -3.56 -3.63 15.60
C GLY A 358 -2.99 -3.24 16.96
N ALA A 359 -3.87 -3.02 17.93
CA ALA A 359 -3.51 -2.46 19.24
C ALA A 359 -3.98 -3.30 20.43
N TYR A 360 -4.75 -4.36 20.20
CA TYR A 360 -5.28 -5.23 21.23
C TYR A 360 -5.09 -6.70 20.93
N SER A 361 -5.42 -7.54 21.90
CA SER A 361 -5.41 -9.00 21.79
C SER A 361 -6.45 -9.60 22.74
N LEU A 362 -6.73 -10.90 22.62
CA LEU A 362 -7.49 -11.63 23.63
C LEU A 362 -6.59 -11.92 24.83
N THR A 363 -7.03 -11.56 26.03
CA THR A 363 -6.40 -11.92 27.30
C THR A 363 -7.21 -13.03 27.97
N VAL A 364 -6.54 -14.14 28.24
CA VAL A 364 -7.09 -15.30 28.95
C VAL A 364 -6.43 -15.39 30.31
N SER A 365 -7.23 -15.33 31.38
CA SER A 365 -6.74 -15.45 32.75
C SER A 365 -7.33 -16.67 33.43
N SER A 366 -6.55 -17.38 34.24
CA SER A 366 -7.05 -18.44 35.12
C SER A 366 -6.60 -18.23 36.55
N ALA A 367 -7.57 -18.18 37.48
CA ALA A 367 -7.29 -18.09 38.91
C ALA A 367 -6.75 -19.41 39.49
N THR A 368 -6.99 -20.55 38.83
CA THR A 368 -6.60 -21.89 39.29
C THR A 368 -5.75 -22.62 38.27
N ALA A 369 -4.94 -23.58 38.74
CA ALA A 369 -4.14 -24.48 37.90
C ALA A 369 -5.03 -25.60 37.30
N THR A 370 -5.94 -25.22 36.40
CA THR A 370 -6.95 -26.11 35.81
C THR A 370 -7.07 -25.89 34.31
N THR A 371 -7.70 -26.85 33.63
CA THR A 371 -8.00 -26.77 32.21
C THR A 371 -9.28 -25.98 31.93
N SER A 372 -9.23 -25.16 30.88
CA SER A 372 -10.36 -24.47 30.27
C SER A 372 -10.36 -24.69 28.76
N VAL A 373 -11.55 -24.71 28.18
CA VAL A 373 -11.74 -24.81 26.73
C VAL A 373 -12.37 -23.51 26.24
N LEU A 374 -11.67 -22.83 25.35
CA LEU A 374 -12.14 -21.63 24.66
C LEU A 374 -12.68 -22.03 23.29
N ARG A 375 -13.73 -21.35 22.83
CA ARG A 375 -14.31 -21.61 21.51
C ARG A 375 -14.77 -20.32 20.83
N SER A 376 -14.40 -20.14 19.57
CA SER A 376 -14.92 -19.07 18.71
C SER A 376 -16.40 -19.27 18.37
N ALA A 377 -17.00 -18.33 17.64
CA ALA A 377 -18.24 -18.60 16.92
C ALA A 377 -18.04 -19.67 15.83
N LYS A 378 -19.15 -20.11 15.22
CA LYS A 378 -19.13 -21.06 14.10
C LYS A 378 -19.14 -20.28 12.79
N PHE A 379 -18.25 -20.66 11.88
CA PHE A 379 -18.10 -20.01 10.59
C PHE A 379 -18.29 -21.02 9.46
N PRO A 380 -18.96 -20.64 8.36
CA PRO A 380 -19.08 -21.49 7.19
C PRO A 380 -17.69 -21.73 6.57
N ILE A 381 -17.40 -22.97 6.17
CA ILE A 381 -16.10 -23.32 5.57
C ILE A 381 -16.10 -23.18 4.04
N GLY A 382 -17.24 -22.83 3.42
CA GLY A 382 -17.40 -22.73 1.97
C GLY A 382 -17.87 -24.04 1.29
N THR A 383 -18.44 -23.91 0.09
CA THR A 383 -18.91 -25.07 -0.69
C THR A 383 -17.74 -25.86 -1.25
N GLY A 384 -17.81 -27.20 -1.16
CA GLY A 384 -16.77 -28.10 -1.68
C GLY A 384 -15.55 -28.28 -0.76
N MET A 385 -15.54 -27.66 0.42
CA MET A 385 -14.39 -27.72 1.35
C MET A 385 -14.45 -28.91 2.33
N ALA A 386 -15.51 -29.70 2.31
CA ALA A 386 -15.59 -30.92 3.09
C ALA A 386 -14.53 -31.92 2.59
N GLY A 387 -13.76 -32.53 3.50
CA GLY A 387 -12.64 -33.40 3.16
C GLY A 387 -11.33 -32.68 2.80
N GLN A 388 -11.33 -31.35 2.71
CA GLN A 388 -10.14 -30.57 2.35
C GLN A 388 -9.27 -30.21 3.57
N PRO A 389 -7.96 -29.98 3.38
CA PRO A 389 -7.06 -29.54 4.45
C PRO A 389 -7.26 -28.07 4.81
N PHE A 390 -7.17 -27.75 6.10
CA PHE A 390 -7.22 -26.41 6.65
C PHE A 390 -6.03 -26.18 7.58
N ARG A 391 -5.51 -24.95 7.60
CA ARG A 391 -4.49 -24.52 8.54
C ARG A 391 -5.11 -23.61 9.58
N LEU A 392 -4.90 -23.94 10.85
CA LEU A 392 -5.19 -23.06 11.98
C LEU A 392 -3.90 -22.37 12.41
N LEU A 393 -3.95 -21.06 12.57
CA LEU A 393 -2.88 -20.23 13.12
C LEU A 393 -3.38 -19.51 14.36
N VAL A 394 -2.50 -19.40 15.35
CA VAL A 394 -2.71 -18.65 16.60
C VAL A 394 -1.37 -18.02 16.97
N PHE A 395 -1.35 -16.72 17.24
CA PHE A 395 -0.25 -16.11 17.98
C PHE A 395 -0.55 -16.17 19.47
N ASP A 396 0.43 -16.60 20.28
CA ASP A 396 0.27 -16.64 21.73
C ASP A 396 1.44 -16.02 22.49
N GLN A 397 1.15 -15.49 23.67
CA GLN A 397 2.13 -14.92 24.59
C GLN A 397 1.77 -15.27 26.03
N VAL A 398 2.60 -16.08 26.69
CA VAL A 398 2.50 -16.33 28.13
C VAL A 398 3.12 -15.15 28.90
N THR A 399 2.31 -14.54 29.77
CA THR A 399 2.69 -13.28 30.47
C THR A 399 2.73 -13.45 31.98
N ALA A 400 2.05 -14.47 32.51
CA ALA A 400 2.16 -14.89 33.90
C ALA A 400 1.89 -16.39 34.03
N GLY A 401 2.60 -17.03 34.97
CA GLY A 401 2.45 -18.46 35.25
C GLY A 401 2.96 -19.34 34.11
N GLY A 402 2.37 -20.52 33.96
CA GLY A 402 2.67 -21.45 32.87
C GLY A 402 1.39 -22.04 32.29
N TRP A 403 1.45 -22.42 31.02
CA TRP A 403 0.32 -22.94 30.28
C TRP A 403 0.72 -24.15 29.42
N THR A 404 -0.18 -25.11 29.32
CA THR A 404 -0.19 -26.12 28.27
C THR A 404 -1.35 -25.83 27.33
N MET A 405 -1.10 -25.79 26.04
CA MET A 405 -2.07 -25.48 25.00
C MET A 405 -2.28 -26.65 24.04
N THR A 406 -3.54 -26.90 23.70
CA THR A 406 -3.97 -27.70 22.55
C THR A 406 -4.77 -26.81 21.60
N ARG A 407 -4.39 -26.80 20.33
CA ARG A 407 -5.10 -26.08 19.27
C ARG A 407 -6.01 -27.07 18.56
N ALA A 408 -7.25 -26.71 18.29
CA ALA A 408 -8.21 -27.61 17.67
C ALA A 408 -9.21 -26.86 16.78
N VAL A 409 -9.81 -27.61 15.87
CA VAL A 409 -10.98 -27.17 15.10
C VAL A 409 -12.12 -28.13 15.40
N ARG A 410 -13.25 -27.58 15.84
CA ARG A 410 -14.51 -28.32 16.01
C ARG A 410 -15.36 -28.16 14.77
N TRP A 411 -15.83 -29.27 14.21
CA TRP A 411 -16.55 -29.29 12.94
C TRP A 411 -18.04 -29.50 13.14
N TYR A 412 -18.84 -28.87 12.28
CA TYR A 412 -20.29 -29.03 12.30
C TYR A 412 -20.85 -29.28 10.90
N SER A 413 -21.95 -30.04 10.84
CA SER A 413 -22.73 -30.21 9.61
C SER A 413 -23.68 -29.02 9.37
N ALA A 414 -24.33 -29.01 8.21
CA ALA A 414 -25.32 -27.98 7.87
C ALA A 414 -26.51 -27.94 8.85
N ALA A 415 -26.83 -29.08 9.47
CA ALA A 415 -27.85 -29.19 10.51
C ALA A 415 -27.34 -28.81 11.92
N ASN A 416 -26.15 -28.21 12.03
CA ASN A 416 -25.45 -27.87 13.27
C ASN A 416 -25.10 -29.07 14.17
N ALA A 417 -25.09 -30.30 13.63
CA ALA A 417 -24.63 -31.46 14.37
C ALA A 417 -23.11 -31.40 14.56
N ASP A 418 -22.63 -31.70 15.76
CA ASP A 418 -21.20 -31.79 16.08
C ASP A 418 -20.59 -33.03 15.41
N LEU A 419 -19.56 -32.81 14.60
CA LEU A 419 -18.83 -33.85 13.87
C LEU A 419 -17.50 -34.23 14.56
N GLY A 420 -17.24 -33.66 15.75
CA GLY A 420 -16.03 -33.87 16.53
C GLY A 420 -14.99 -32.78 16.34
N THR A 421 -13.84 -32.99 16.99
CA THR A 421 -12.69 -32.09 16.97
C THR A 421 -11.48 -32.74 16.33
N THR A 422 -10.74 -31.95 15.56
CA THR A 422 -9.39 -32.29 15.09
C THR A 422 -8.41 -31.41 15.85
N ALA A 423 -7.45 -31.97 16.58
CA ALA A 423 -6.62 -31.25 17.54
C ALA A 423 -5.14 -31.62 17.47
N SER A 424 -4.25 -30.68 17.82
CA SER A 424 -2.85 -30.98 18.09
C SER A 424 -2.69 -31.85 19.34
N SER A 425 -1.50 -32.38 19.53
CA SER A 425 -1.08 -32.81 20.88
C SER A 425 -0.99 -31.60 21.81
N ALA A 426 -1.27 -31.83 23.10
CA ALA A 426 -1.07 -30.82 24.13
C ALA A 426 0.44 -30.56 24.30
N ALA A 427 0.85 -29.29 24.25
CA ALA A 427 2.24 -28.88 24.43
C ALA A 427 2.33 -27.66 25.37
N ALA A 428 3.48 -27.48 26.03
CA ALA A 428 3.71 -26.26 26.79
C ALA A 428 3.62 -25.05 25.85
N ALA A 429 2.90 -24.00 26.27
CA ALA A 429 2.86 -22.74 25.54
C ALA A 429 4.25 -22.08 25.66
N PRO A 430 4.84 -21.64 24.54
CA PRO A 430 6.19 -21.11 24.51
C PRO A 430 6.32 -19.74 25.21
N THR A 431 7.53 -19.42 25.67
CA THR A 431 7.86 -18.21 26.41
C THR A 431 9.38 -17.95 26.34
N PRO A 432 9.87 -16.69 26.38
CA PRO A 432 9.14 -15.42 26.43
C PRO A 432 8.72 -14.91 25.05
N GLY A 433 7.88 -13.86 25.02
CA GLY A 433 7.49 -13.18 23.77
C GLY A 433 6.25 -13.76 23.10
N TRP A 434 5.91 -13.18 21.94
CA TRP A 434 4.86 -13.69 21.06
C TRP A 434 5.41 -14.84 20.22
N TRP A 435 4.62 -15.88 20.06
CA TRP A 435 4.97 -17.06 19.28
C TRP A 435 3.90 -17.35 18.25
N TYR A 436 4.34 -17.54 17.01
CA TYR A 436 3.54 -18.08 15.93
C TYR A 436 3.34 -19.58 16.16
N GLN A 437 2.08 -20.05 16.19
CA GLN A 437 1.74 -21.47 16.27
C GLN A 437 0.77 -21.84 15.15
N SER A 438 1.10 -22.87 14.38
CA SER A 438 0.23 -23.39 13.33
C SER A 438 -0.04 -24.89 13.47
N GLN A 439 -1.13 -25.34 12.86
CA GLN A 439 -1.42 -26.76 12.67
C GLN A 439 -2.28 -26.98 11.42
N ASP A 440 -2.03 -28.08 10.73
CA ASP A 440 -2.87 -28.54 9.63
C ASP A 440 -3.87 -29.59 10.13
N VAL A 441 -5.12 -29.44 9.72
CA VAL A 441 -6.24 -30.32 10.05
C VAL A 441 -7.05 -30.60 8.79
N THR A 442 -7.78 -31.71 8.73
CA THR A 442 -8.65 -32.02 7.59
C THR A 442 -10.11 -31.94 8.01
N ALA A 443 -10.91 -31.18 7.25
CA ALA A 443 -12.35 -31.10 7.48
C ALA A 443 -13.01 -32.47 7.27
N PRO A 444 -13.90 -32.94 8.16
CA PRO A 444 -14.70 -34.13 7.92
C PRO A 444 -15.51 -34.04 6.62
N ALA A 445 -15.81 -35.18 6.00
CA ALA A 445 -16.46 -35.26 4.68
C ALA A 445 -17.88 -34.65 4.60
N THR A 446 -18.50 -34.35 5.74
CA THR A 446 -19.83 -33.71 5.82
C THR A 446 -19.81 -32.36 6.55
N ALA A 447 -18.61 -31.83 6.84
CA ALA A 447 -18.47 -30.55 7.50
C ALA A 447 -18.87 -29.40 6.57
N THR A 448 -19.62 -28.45 7.12
CA THR A 448 -19.98 -27.21 6.42
C THR A 448 -19.65 -25.97 7.25
N GLN A 449 -19.35 -26.16 8.53
CA GLN A 449 -18.97 -25.08 9.44
C GLN A 449 -17.86 -25.57 10.36
N ALA A 450 -17.07 -24.62 10.88
CA ALA A 450 -16.00 -24.86 11.83
C ALA A 450 -16.04 -23.81 12.96
N ALA A 451 -15.57 -24.18 14.13
CA ALA A 451 -15.22 -23.27 15.20
C ALA A 451 -13.80 -23.59 15.68
N VAL A 452 -12.99 -22.57 15.94
CA VAL A 452 -11.68 -22.73 16.56
C VAL A 452 -11.90 -23.06 18.04
N GLU A 453 -11.22 -24.09 18.52
CA GLU A 453 -11.28 -24.54 19.90
C GLU A 453 -9.85 -24.59 20.47
N ILE A 454 -9.62 -23.89 21.57
CA ILE A 454 -8.30 -23.85 22.22
C ILE A 454 -8.46 -24.37 23.64
N THR A 455 -7.81 -25.49 23.94
CA THR A 455 -7.78 -26.04 25.30
C THR A 455 -6.53 -25.53 25.99
N LEU A 456 -6.70 -24.78 27.07
CA LEU A 456 -5.64 -24.15 27.83
C LEU A 456 -5.64 -24.72 29.25
N THR A 457 -4.52 -25.29 29.67
CA THR A 457 -4.32 -25.79 31.03
C THR A 457 -3.30 -24.92 31.74
N ALA A 458 -3.77 -24.13 32.71
CA ALA A 458 -2.88 -23.36 33.57
C ALA A 458 -2.12 -24.33 34.48
N THR A 459 -0.79 -24.24 34.51
CA THR A 459 0.05 -25.07 35.38
C THR A 459 0.21 -24.47 36.78
N THR A 460 -0.19 -23.21 36.95
CA THR A 460 -0.15 -22.45 38.21
C THR A 460 -1.40 -21.60 38.38
N THR A 461 -1.70 -21.19 39.62
CA THR A 461 -2.75 -20.18 39.90
C THR A 461 -2.35 -18.82 39.35
N SER A 462 -3.33 -17.97 39.03
CA SER A 462 -3.11 -16.60 38.50
C SER A 462 -2.28 -16.56 37.20
N SER A 463 -2.47 -17.56 36.34
CA SER A 463 -1.77 -17.61 35.04
C SER A 463 -2.50 -16.75 34.00
N VAL A 464 -1.74 -16.13 33.11
CA VAL A 464 -2.25 -15.26 32.04
C VAL A 464 -1.54 -15.58 30.72
N ILE A 465 -2.33 -15.83 29.69
CA ILE A 465 -1.87 -16.00 28.31
C ILE A 465 -2.69 -15.07 27.41
N ARG A 466 -2.04 -14.53 26.38
CA ARG A 466 -2.71 -13.71 25.37
C ARG A 466 -2.71 -14.43 24.04
N LEU A 467 -3.78 -14.25 23.28
CA LEU A 467 -3.96 -14.82 21.95
C LEU A 467 -4.28 -13.69 20.97
N ASP A 468 -3.74 -13.77 19.76
CA ASP A 468 -3.96 -12.78 18.71
C ASP A 468 -3.82 -13.42 17.31
N GLN A 469 -4.18 -12.65 16.26
CA GLN A 469 -4.13 -13.04 14.85
C GLN A 469 -4.66 -14.45 14.57
N ILE A 470 -5.81 -14.84 15.13
CA ILE A 470 -6.31 -16.21 14.96
C ILE A 470 -6.93 -16.37 13.57
N ALA A 471 -6.46 -17.34 12.79
CA ALA A 471 -6.96 -17.58 11.44
C ALA A 471 -7.16 -19.06 11.14
N LEU A 472 -8.16 -19.37 10.30
CA LEU A 472 -8.45 -20.72 9.82
C LEU A 472 -8.78 -20.66 8.33
N TRP A 473 -7.94 -21.21 7.47
CA TRP A 473 -8.10 -21.15 6.01
C TRP A 473 -7.82 -22.49 5.36
N HIS A 474 -8.31 -22.66 4.12
CA HIS A 474 -8.03 -23.83 3.31
C HIS A 474 -6.55 -23.83 2.87
N VAL A 475 -5.84 -24.95 3.08
CA VAL A 475 -4.43 -25.05 2.71
C VAL A 475 -4.30 -25.18 1.21
N LEU A 476 -3.61 -24.23 0.61
CA LEU A 476 -3.16 -24.25 -0.79
C LEU A 476 -1.63 -24.43 -0.82
N PRO A 477 -1.06 -24.85 -1.97
CA PRO A 477 0.38 -24.82 -2.15
C PRO A 477 0.92 -23.41 -1.87
N MET A 478 1.93 -23.34 -0.98
CA MET A 478 2.63 -22.09 -0.61
C MET A 478 3.19 -21.36 -1.83
N THR A 479 3.52 -22.13 -2.87
CA THR A 479 3.95 -21.64 -4.18
C THR A 479 3.13 -22.37 -5.24
N SER A 480 2.61 -21.63 -6.23
CA SER A 480 2.07 -22.23 -7.46
C SER A 480 2.66 -21.52 -8.66
N VAL A 481 3.08 -22.28 -9.67
CA VAL A 481 3.64 -21.76 -10.91
C VAL A 481 2.82 -22.26 -12.10
N THR A 482 2.52 -21.35 -13.02
CA THR A 482 1.75 -21.65 -14.22
C THR A 482 2.39 -20.94 -15.41
N ALA A 483 2.64 -21.68 -16.49
CA ALA A 483 3.06 -21.09 -17.76
C ALA A 483 1.86 -20.43 -18.46
N VAL A 484 2.07 -19.24 -19.01
CA VAL A 484 1.11 -18.49 -19.80
C VAL A 484 1.66 -18.36 -21.22
N ASP A 485 1.37 -19.37 -22.04
CA ASP A 485 1.95 -19.49 -23.39
C ASP A 485 1.61 -18.30 -24.30
N SER A 486 0.42 -17.70 -24.13
CA SER A 486 -0.04 -16.56 -24.96
C SER A 486 0.79 -15.28 -24.79
N THR A 487 1.50 -15.14 -23.67
CA THR A 487 2.36 -13.99 -23.36
C THR A 487 3.82 -14.40 -23.15
N ALA A 488 4.12 -15.68 -23.37
CA ALA A 488 5.40 -16.31 -23.05
C ALA A 488 5.91 -15.92 -21.66
N SER A 489 5.06 -16.00 -20.65
CA SER A 489 5.40 -15.64 -19.27
C SER A 489 5.08 -16.77 -18.30
N ILE A 490 5.58 -16.66 -17.07
CA ILE A 490 5.18 -17.51 -15.96
C ILE A 490 4.48 -16.66 -14.91
N THR A 491 3.34 -17.14 -14.44
CA THR A 491 2.68 -16.61 -13.25
C THR A 491 3.14 -17.42 -12.04
N LEU A 492 3.84 -16.76 -11.13
CA LEU A 492 4.25 -17.27 -9.82
C LEU A 492 3.33 -16.68 -8.75
N THR A 493 2.50 -17.51 -8.12
CA THR A 493 1.72 -17.10 -6.95
C THR A 493 2.39 -17.60 -5.68
N LEU A 494 2.69 -16.67 -4.80
CA LEU A 494 3.27 -16.88 -3.49
C LEU A 494 2.17 -16.66 -2.45
N ARG A 495 2.03 -17.57 -1.49
CA ARG A 495 1.03 -17.52 -0.41
C ARG A 495 1.70 -17.64 0.94
N GLU A 496 0.98 -17.24 1.99
CA GLU A 496 1.44 -17.31 3.38
C GLU A 496 2.81 -16.66 3.57
N LEU A 497 3.02 -15.51 2.92
CA LEU A 497 4.19 -14.67 3.12
C LEU A 497 4.08 -13.92 4.44
N ILE A 498 5.22 -13.61 5.04
CA ILE A 498 5.30 -12.78 6.24
C ILE A 498 5.35 -11.32 5.79
N VAL A 499 4.33 -10.55 6.17
CA VAL A 499 4.26 -9.10 5.90
C VAL A 499 5.41 -8.38 6.62
N ASP A 500 5.88 -7.26 6.05
CA ASP A 500 7.03 -6.45 6.51
C ASP A 500 8.42 -7.11 6.33
N GLN A 501 8.50 -8.35 5.84
CA GLN A 501 9.77 -8.94 5.39
C GLN A 501 10.13 -8.47 3.96
N LEU A 502 11.40 -8.67 3.58
CA LEU A 502 11.87 -8.33 2.25
C LEU A 502 11.87 -9.57 1.35
N LEU A 503 11.42 -9.39 0.11
CA LEU A 503 11.28 -10.45 -0.87
C LEU A 503 12.44 -10.45 -1.87
N ARG A 504 13.07 -11.62 -2.02
CA ARG A 504 14.01 -11.91 -3.11
C ARG A 504 13.54 -13.15 -3.88
N VAL A 505 13.56 -13.06 -5.22
CA VAL A 505 13.13 -14.16 -6.07
C VAL A 505 14.14 -14.41 -7.18
N TYR A 506 14.62 -15.65 -7.27
CA TYR A 506 15.44 -16.14 -8.35
C TYR A 506 14.66 -17.11 -9.23
N ARG A 507 14.76 -16.92 -10.54
CA ARG A 507 14.54 -17.97 -11.53
C ARG A 507 15.77 -18.86 -11.57
N VAL A 508 15.57 -20.17 -11.45
CA VAL A 508 16.63 -21.18 -11.40
C VAL A 508 16.43 -22.17 -12.54
N THR A 509 17.40 -22.24 -13.44
CA THR A 509 17.43 -23.22 -14.54
C THR A 509 17.97 -24.57 -14.06
N ALA A 510 17.75 -25.63 -14.84
CA ALA A 510 18.16 -26.99 -14.48
C ALA A 510 19.68 -27.18 -14.23
N ASP A 511 20.51 -26.26 -14.74
CA ASP A 511 21.96 -26.21 -14.49
C ASP A 511 22.33 -25.51 -13.17
N GLY A 512 21.35 -24.99 -12.44
CA GLY A 512 21.50 -24.28 -11.17
C GLY A 512 21.84 -22.79 -11.31
N ALA A 513 21.89 -22.24 -12.53
CA ALA A 513 22.08 -20.81 -12.71
C ALA A 513 20.88 -20.03 -12.14
N ARG A 514 21.17 -18.91 -11.47
CA ARG A 514 20.18 -18.07 -10.80
C ARG A 514 20.12 -16.69 -11.42
N THR A 515 18.94 -16.29 -11.87
CA THR A 515 18.66 -14.95 -12.40
C THR A 515 17.57 -14.31 -11.55
N LEU A 516 17.75 -13.05 -11.15
CA LEU A 516 16.72 -12.32 -10.40
C LEU A 516 15.47 -12.10 -11.25
N VAL A 517 14.30 -12.23 -10.63
CA VAL A 517 13.01 -11.97 -11.27
C VAL A 517 12.65 -10.50 -11.13
N ARG A 518 12.01 -9.92 -12.14
CA ARG A 518 11.51 -8.54 -12.12
C ARG A 518 10.15 -8.46 -11.40
N GLY A 519 10.03 -7.50 -10.50
CA GLY A 519 8.78 -7.07 -9.87
C GLY A 519 8.35 -5.68 -10.33
N GLU A 520 7.38 -5.08 -9.62
CA GLU A 520 6.76 -3.80 -9.98
C GLU A 520 7.69 -2.58 -9.93
N ALA A 521 8.73 -2.63 -9.08
CA ALA A 521 9.64 -1.50 -8.84
C ALA A 521 11.09 -1.75 -9.30
N GLY A 522 11.36 -2.89 -9.93
CA GLY A 522 12.71 -3.31 -10.32
C GLY A 522 12.90 -4.82 -10.15
N LEU A 523 14.14 -5.28 -10.01
CA LEU A 523 14.42 -6.66 -9.66
C LEU A 523 14.03 -6.96 -8.20
N LEU A 524 13.48 -8.15 -7.94
CA LEU A 524 13.20 -8.66 -6.60
C LEU A 524 14.50 -9.18 -5.97
N ASP A 525 15.35 -8.26 -5.54
CA ASP A 525 16.71 -8.49 -5.05
C ASP A 525 16.83 -8.55 -3.51
N GLY A 526 15.70 -8.52 -2.81
CA GLY A 526 15.65 -8.47 -1.36
C GLY A 526 15.55 -7.06 -0.78
N THR A 527 15.17 -6.06 -1.58
CA THR A 527 14.76 -4.73 -1.08
C THR A 527 13.26 -4.50 -1.14
N PHE A 528 12.48 -5.42 -1.73
CA PHE A 528 11.04 -5.27 -1.91
C PHE A 528 10.29 -5.69 -0.65
N GLU A 529 9.53 -4.79 -0.05
CA GLU A 529 8.73 -5.08 1.15
C GLU A 529 7.48 -5.89 0.82
N ILE A 530 7.24 -6.96 1.56
CA ILE A 530 6.05 -7.80 1.42
C ILE A 530 4.88 -7.07 2.08
N ALA A 531 4.05 -6.42 1.26
CA ALA A 531 2.85 -5.72 1.73
C ALA A 531 1.66 -6.64 2.06
N TYR A 532 1.65 -7.85 1.48
CA TYR A 532 0.54 -8.81 1.61
C TYR A 532 1.06 -10.22 1.78
N ASP A 533 0.32 -11.05 2.51
CA ASP A 533 0.61 -12.47 2.70
C ASP A 533 0.53 -13.30 1.41
N THR A 534 0.00 -12.72 0.33
CA THR A 534 -0.15 -13.34 -0.98
C THR A 534 0.31 -12.35 -2.03
N THR A 535 1.23 -12.76 -2.89
CA THR A 535 1.62 -11.97 -4.06
C THR A 535 1.60 -12.81 -5.33
N THR A 536 1.29 -12.17 -6.45
CA THR A 536 1.39 -12.78 -7.78
C THR A 536 2.42 -12.01 -8.57
N ILE A 537 3.41 -12.74 -9.07
CA ILE A 537 4.52 -12.22 -9.86
C ILE A 537 4.40 -12.77 -11.27
N GLU A 538 4.52 -11.91 -12.27
CA GLU A 538 4.54 -12.30 -13.68
C GLU A 538 5.96 -12.17 -14.23
N ASP A 539 6.59 -13.30 -14.53
CA ASP A 539 7.92 -13.35 -15.09
C ASP A 539 7.85 -13.45 -16.62
N TYR A 540 7.97 -12.31 -17.28
CA TYR A 540 8.01 -12.20 -18.75
C TYR A 540 9.37 -12.54 -19.35
N GLU A 541 10.39 -12.81 -18.53
CA GLU A 541 11.77 -13.06 -18.97
C GLU A 541 12.18 -14.53 -18.80
N ALA A 542 11.25 -15.39 -18.39
CA ALA A 542 11.50 -16.82 -18.31
C ALA A 542 11.79 -17.42 -19.70
N PRO A 543 12.84 -18.25 -19.84
CA PRO A 543 13.28 -18.78 -21.13
C PRO A 543 12.23 -19.73 -21.73
N LEU A 544 12.12 -19.71 -23.06
CA LEU A 544 11.21 -20.57 -23.80
C LEU A 544 11.71 -22.02 -23.81
N GLY A 545 10.82 -23.00 -23.64
CA GLY A 545 11.15 -24.42 -23.76
C GLY A 545 12.17 -24.98 -22.75
N VAL A 546 12.59 -24.18 -21.76
CA VAL A 546 13.54 -24.57 -20.72
C VAL A 546 12.79 -24.71 -19.39
N PRO A 547 12.89 -25.86 -18.70
CA PRO A 547 12.35 -26.01 -17.35
C PRO A 547 13.05 -25.08 -16.37
N VAL A 548 12.25 -24.36 -15.58
CA VAL A 548 12.71 -23.48 -14.51
C VAL A 548 11.96 -23.77 -13.22
N THR A 549 12.64 -23.55 -12.10
CA THR A 549 12.05 -23.41 -10.77
C THR A 549 12.27 -22.00 -10.26
N TYR A 550 11.54 -21.60 -9.23
CA TYR A 550 11.74 -20.35 -8.53
C TYR A 550 12.25 -20.61 -7.12
N LEU A 551 13.38 -20.01 -6.76
CA LEU A 551 13.86 -19.93 -5.38
C LEU A 551 13.37 -18.59 -4.80
N ILE A 552 12.56 -18.69 -3.76
CA ILE A 552 11.96 -17.55 -3.08
C ILE A 552 12.60 -17.45 -1.70
N GLU A 553 13.21 -16.29 -1.42
CA GLU A 553 13.83 -15.95 -0.15
C GLU A 553 13.02 -14.81 0.50
N MET A 554 12.60 -15.02 1.74
CA MET A 554 11.99 -14.01 2.60
C MET A 554 13.03 -13.63 3.65
N ILE A 555 13.31 -12.33 3.77
CA ILE A 555 14.44 -11.80 4.54
C ILE A 555 13.86 -10.93 5.65
N ASP A 556 14.18 -11.27 6.91
CA ASP A 556 13.82 -10.44 8.05
C ASP A 556 14.71 -9.17 8.06
N PRO A 557 14.14 -7.95 7.95
CA PRO A 557 14.94 -6.73 7.89
C PRO A 557 15.64 -6.38 9.22
N SER A 558 15.24 -7.01 10.34
CA SER A 558 15.78 -6.71 11.67
C SER A 558 17.08 -7.44 11.97
N ASP A 559 17.19 -8.71 11.55
CA ASP A 559 18.36 -9.56 11.80
C ASP A 559 18.99 -10.17 10.54
N MET A 560 18.40 -9.90 9.37
CA MET A 560 18.83 -10.39 8.06
C MET A 560 18.77 -11.92 7.91
N SER A 561 17.99 -12.61 8.75
CA SER A 561 17.73 -14.04 8.59
C SER A 561 16.93 -14.32 7.32
N VAL A 562 17.16 -15.50 6.72
CA VAL A 562 16.57 -15.88 5.43
C VAL A 562 15.78 -17.17 5.57
N GLU A 563 14.49 -17.10 5.25
CA GLU A 563 13.64 -18.26 5.01
C GLU A 563 13.53 -18.49 3.50
N ALA A 564 13.67 -19.74 3.04
CA ALA A 564 13.68 -20.05 1.62
C ALA A 564 12.72 -21.19 1.26
N ARG A 565 12.08 -21.06 0.10
CA ARG A 565 11.23 -22.09 -0.51
C ARG A 565 11.45 -22.18 -2.02
N THR A 566 11.10 -23.32 -2.60
CA THR A 566 11.27 -23.59 -4.03
C THR A 566 9.95 -24.02 -4.65
N SER A 567 9.63 -23.51 -5.85
CA SER A 567 8.45 -23.92 -6.60
C SER A 567 8.61 -25.29 -7.26
N ASP A 568 7.50 -25.82 -7.77
CA ASP A 568 7.53 -26.91 -8.76
C ASP A 568 8.21 -26.44 -10.08
N ASP A 569 8.61 -27.40 -10.92
CA ASP A 569 9.12 -27.15 -12.27
C ASP A 569 8.01 -26.61 -13.18
N VAL A 570 8.33 -25.62 -14.01
CA VAL A 570 7.45 -25.07 -15.03
C VAL A 570 8.22 -24.81 -16.31
N THR A 571 7.56 -24.95 -17.47
CA THR A 571 8.16 -24.70 -18.78
C THR A 571 7.15 -23.96 -19.65
N ILE A 572 7.57 -22.86 -20.27
CA ILE A 572 6.77 -22.18 -21.29
C ILE A 572 6.84 -23.02 -22.57
N ALA A 573 5.69 -23.46 -23.06
CA ALA A 573 5.67 -24.23 -24.30
C ALA A 573 5.99 -23.30 -25.48
N HIS A 574 6.81 -23.81 -26.40
CA HIS A 574 7.12 -23.10 -27.63
C HIS A 574 7.03 -24.06 -28.81
N ALA A 575 5.96 -23.92 -29.58
CA ALA A 575 5.60 -24.89 -30.62
C ALA A 575 6.23 -24.59 -32.00
N ASP A 576 6.51 -23.32 -32.31
CA ASP A 576 6.95 -22.90 -33.64
C ASP A 576 8.31 -22.20 -33.60
N ALA A 577 9.35 -22.92 -34.01
CA ALA A 577 10.73 -22.46 -34.04
C ALA A 577 10.98 -21.26 -34.98
N GLN A 578 10.02 -20.90 -35.83
CA GLN A 578 10.12 -19.70 -36.69
C GLN A 578 9.76 -18.41 -35.94
N TYR A 579 9.15 -18.48 -34.76
CA TYR A 579 8.74 -17.32 -34.01
C TYR A 579 9.64 -17.07 -32.80
N ALA A 580 9.96 -15.81 -32.56
CA ALA A 580 10.65 -15.35 -31.36
C ALA A 580 9.81 -14.26 -30.69
N TRP A 581 10.20 -13.85 -29.50
CA TRP A 581 9.55 -12.74 -28.79
C TRP A 581 10.48 -11.53 -28.72
N LEU A 582 9.93 -10.36 -29.05
CA LEU A 582 10.49 -9.08 -28.67
C LEU A 582 9.64 -8.51 -27.54
N LYS A 583 10.26 -8.31 -26.39
CA LYS A 583 9.56 -7.91 -25.17
C LYS A 583 10.12 -6.62 -24.62
N ASP A 584 9.25 -5.75 -24.09
CA ASP A 584 9.66 -4.62 -23.26
C ASP A 584 9.58 -5.08 -21.79
N PRO A 585 10.72 -5.25 -21.09
CA PRO A 585 10.73 -5.70 -19.70
C PRO A 585 9.97 -4.76 -18.75
N GLY A 586 9.84 -3.49 -19.09
CA GLY A 586 9.10 -2.51 -18.30
C GLY A 586 7.62 -2.39 -18.69
N TYR A 587 7.25 -2.81 -19.90
CA TYR A 587 5.88 -2.67 -20.43
C TYR A 587 5.40 -3.93 -21.15
N PRO A 588 5.06 -5.01 -20.43
CA PRO A 588 4.69 -6.28 -21.04
C PRO A 588 3.48 -6.25 -21.97
N SER A 589 2.61 -5.23 -21.85
CA SER A 589 1.49 -5.00 -22.77
C SER A 589 1.93 -4.74 -24.22
N ARG A 590 3.20 -4.40 -24.45
CA ARG A 590 3.80 -4.18 -25.77
C ARG A 590 4.51 -5.40 -26.33
N ASN A 591 4.62 -6.49 -25.56
CA ASN A 591 5.31 -7.69 -25.98
C ASN A 591 4.70 -8.23 -27.27
N LEU A 592 5.56 -8.56 -28.22
CA LEU A 592 5.16 -8.99 -29.54
C LEU A 592 5.89 -10.28 -29.92
N GLN A 593 5.11 -11.26 -30.39
CA GLN A 593 5.66 -12.42 -31.07
C GLN A 593 5.96 -12.04 -32.52
N VAL A 594 7.18 -12.29 -32.98
CA VAL A 594 7.64 -11.93 -34.32
C VAL A 594 8.11 -13.17 -35.07
N MET A 595 7.74 -13.26 -36.35
CA MET A 595 8.24 -14.31 -37.22
C MET A 595 9.63 -13.94 -37.71
N VAL A 596 10.61 -14.79 -37.43
CA VAL A 596 12.03 -14.54 -37.73
C VAL A 596 12.34 -14.96 -39.15
N GLU A 597 12.67 -13.99 -39.99
CA GLU A 597 13.19 -14.24 -41.34
C GLU A 597 14.65 -14.70 -41.27
N ARG A 598 15.45 -13.99 -40.47
CA ARG A 598 16.87 -14.29 -40.27
C ARG A 598 17.33 -13.79 -38.90
N ALA A 599 17.94 -14.68 -38.11
CA ALA A 599 18.57 -14.32 -36.85
C ALA A 599 19.81 -13.41 -37.08
N PRO A 600 20.24 -12.62 -36.08
CA PRO A 600 21.41 -11.76 -36.21
C PRO A 600 22.72 -12.53 -36.42
N ASP A 601 23.51 -12.09 -37.39
CA ASP A 601 24.92 -12.48 -37.51
C ASP A 601 25.76 -11.63 -36.54
N TRP A 602 25.93 -12.12 -35.31
CA TRP A 602 26.56 -11.34 -34.25
C TRP A 602 28.03 -11.03 -34.50
N GLN A 603 28.38 -9.75 -34.36
CA GLN A 603 29.75 -9.24 -34.37
C GLN A 603 30.10 -8.64 -33.02
N ARG A 604 31.39 -8.69 -32.64
CA ARG A 604 31.91 -8.00 -31.45
C ARG A 604 32.85 -6.89 -31.91
N PRO A 605 32.36 -5.64 -32.04
CA PRO A 605 33.20 -4.53 -32.45
C PRO A 605 34.32 -4.33 -31.43
N ILE A 606 35.43 -3.77 -31.90
CA ILE A 606 36.59 -3.44 -31.08
C ILE A 606 37.21 -2.18 -31.64
N GLU A 607 37.38 -1.18 -30.77
CA GLU A 607 38.13 0.02 -31.13
C GLU A 607 39.60 -0.36 -31.27
N GLN A 608 40.13 -0.25 -32.49
CA GLN A 608 41.47 -0.75 -32.80
C GLN A 608 42.24 0.27 -33.64
N SER A 609 43.43 0.64 -33.16
CA SER A 609 44.40 1.42 -33.91
C SER A 609 45.55 0.54 -34.39
N VAL A 610 45.84 0.59 -35.70
CA VAL A 610 46.91 -0.20 -36.32
C VAL A 610 48.05 0.72 -36.76
N SER A 611 49.13 0.70 -35.99
CA SER A 611 50.35 1.45 -36.27
C SER A 611 51.34 0.64 -37.09
N ARG A 612 51.55 1.03 -38.36
CA ARG A 612 52.57 0.43 -39.24
C ARG A 612 53.91 1.14 -39.07
N VAL A 613 54.72 0.68 -38.12
CA VAL A 613 56.04 1.26 -37.83
C VAL A 613 57.04 0.88 -38.93
N LYS A 614 57.69 1.89 -39.51
CA LYS A 614 58.74 1.71 -40.54
C LYS A 614 59.85 0.79 -40.01
N GLY A 615 60.17 -0.27 -40.76
CA GLY A 615 61.17 -1.28 -40.37
C GLY A 615 60.61 -2.52 -39.70
N ARG A 616 59.30 -2.58 -39.39
CA ARG A 616 58.62 -3.78 -38.91
C ARG A 616 57.83 -4.45 -40.03
N ARG A 617 57.92 -5.78 -40.15
CA ARG A 617 57.10 -6.57 -41.08
C ARG A 617 55.64 -6.65 -40.65
N ASN A 618 55.40 -6.74 -39.34
CA ASN A 618 54.07 -6.85 -38.74
C ASN A 618 53.69 -5.53 -38.06
N ALA A 619 52.44 -5.09 -38.25
CA ALA A 619 51.93 -3.89 -37.60
C ALA A 619 51.87 -4.05 -36.07
N VAL A 620 51.89 -2.92 -35.35
CA VAL A 620 51.55 -2.88 -33.93
C VAL A 620 50.08 -2.52 -33.84
N THR A 621 49.29 -3.45 -33.33
CA THR A 621 47.85 -3.27 -33.10
C THR A 621 47.64 -2.91 -31.63
N LEU A 622 47.05 -1.75 -31.37
CA LEU A 622 46.51 -1.39 -30.06
C LEU A 622 45.00 -1.57 -30.14
N SER A 623 44.47 -2.51 -29.38
CA SER A 623 43.05 -2.82 -29.34
C SER A 623 42.50 -2.55 -27.94
N ASP A 624 41.33 -1.95 -27.86
CA ASP A 624 40.59 -1.80 -26.61
C ASP A 624 39.86 -3.11 -26.23
N VAL A 625 38.97 -3.07 -25.25
CA VAL A 625 38.07 -4.18 -24.92
C VAL A 625 37.02 -4.36 -26.02
N ARG A 626 36.68 -5.60 -26.35
CA ARG A 626 35.58 -5.90 -27.29
C ARG A 626 34.25 -5.41 -26.71
N GLY A 627 33.43 -4.75 -27.54
CA GLY A 627 32.08 -4.36 -27.20
C GLY A 627 31.10 -5.54 -27.12
N GLY A 628 29.85 -5.22 -26.79
CA GLY A 628 28.72 -6.17 -26.81
C GLY A 628 28.45 -6.73 -28.22
N LEU A 629 27.54 -7.71 -28.31
CA LEU A 629 27.14 -8.25 -29.62
C LEU A 629 26.35 -7.20 -30.41
N GLU A 630 26.69 -7.01 -31.69
CA GLU A 630 25.96 -6.16 -32.64
C GLU A 630 25.57 -6.99 -33.88
N GLY A 631 24.36 -6.80 -34.39
CA GLY A 631 23.88 -7.52 -35.59
C GLY A 631 22.45 -7.13 -36.00
N ASP A 632 22.04 -7.51 -37.21
CA ASP A 632 20.71 -7.19 -37.75
C ASP A 632 19.77 -8.39 -37.62
N LEU A 633 18.68 -8.21 -36.87
CA LEU A 633 17.56 -9.14 -36.83
C LEU A 633 16.59 -8.83 -37.97
N LEU A 634 16.23 -9.83 -38.78
CA LEU A 634 15.18 -9.68 -39.80
C LEU A 634 13.92 -10.41 -39.36
N VAL A 635 12.79 -9.69 -39.34
CA VAL A 635 11.48 -10.22 -38.96
C VAL A 635 10.39 -9.85 -39.97
N TYR A 636 9.31 -10.63 -39.98
CA TYR A 636 8.10 -10.34 -40.73
C TYR A 636 6.95 -9.91 -39.82
N THR A 637 6.13 -9.00 -40.32
CA THR A 637 4.75 -8.77 -39.84
C THR A 637 3.78 -9.11 -40.96
N GLN A 638 2.75 -9.89 -40.67
CA GLN A 638 1.81 -10.45 -41.66
C GLN A 638 0.56 -9.56 -41.85
N SER A 639 0.24 -8.72 -40.86
CA SER A 639 -0.94 -7.85 -40.86
C SER A 639 -0.59 -6.40 -40.51
N ASP A 640 -1.50 -5.47 -40.84
CA ASP A 640 -1.38 -4.07 -40.44
C ASP A 640 -1.43 -3.87 -38.91
N ASP A 641 -2.07 -4.79 -38.18
CA ASP A 641 -2.13 -4.77 -36.72
C ASP A 641 -0.78 -5.14 -36.11
N GLU A 642 -0.15 -6.21 -36.58
CA GLU A 642 1.21 -6.59 -36.18
C GLU A 642 2.22 -5.48 -36.49
N ARG A 643 2.09 -4.87 -37.66
CA ARG A 643 2.91 -3.71 -38.08
C ARG A 643 2.75 -2.52 -37.13
N ARG A 644 1.53 -2.19 -36.72
CA ARG A 644 1.28 -1.12 -35.73
C ARG A 644 1.81 -1.48 -34.35
N SER A 645 1.67 -2.73 -33.92
CA SER A 645 2.19 -3.22 -32.65
C SER A 645 3.72 -3.16 -32.60
N LEU A 646 4.40 -3.51 -33.70
CA LEU A 646 5.87 -3.41 -33.77
C LEU A 646 6.35 -1.96 -33.70
N HIS A 647 5.68 -1.03 -34.39
CA HIS A 647 5.95 0.41 -34.21
C HIS A 647 5.76 0.85 -32.75
N ALA A 648 4.63 0.48 -32.13
CA ALA A 648 4.35 0.83 -30.73
C ALA A 648 5.38 0.27 -29.73
N LEU A 649 5.96 -0.90 -30.01
CA LEU A 649 7.05 -1.49 -29.23
C LEU A 649 8.37 -0.74 -29.40
N LEU A 650 8.67 -0.25 -30.61
CA LEU A 650 9.96 0.37 -30.97
C LEU A 650 10.03 1.87 -30.70
N ASP A 651 8.92 2.61 -30.84
CA ASP A 651 8.84 4.07 -30.70
C ASP A 651 9.48 4.66 -29.41
N PRO A 652 9.39 4.01 -28.22
CA PRO A 652 9.99 4.53 -26.99
C PRO A 652 11.53 4.44 -26.96
N GLY A 653 12.14 3.59 -27.80
CA GLY A 653 13.59 3.34 -27.75
C GLY A 653 14.07 2.65 -26.48
N HIS A 654 13.20 1.88 -25.81
CA HIS A 654 13.55 1.14 -24.60
C HIS A 654 14.51 -0.03 -24.90
N THR A 655 15.19 -0.52 -23.85
CA THR A 655 15.90 -1.81 -23.93
C THR A 655 14.87 -2.93 -24.00
N LEU A 656 14.95 -3.75 -25.04
CA LEU A 656 14.06 -4.89 -25.26
C LEU A 656 14.76 -6.19 -24.87
N LEU A 657 13.98 -7.19 -24.49
CA LEU A 657 14.44 -8.58 -24.42
C LEU A 657 14.16 -9.25 -25.77
N TRP A 658 15.22 -9.63 -26.47
CA TRP A 658 15.16 -10.61 -27.54
C TRP A 658 15.15 -11.99 -26.91
N GLN A 659 14.00 -12.65 -26.97
CA GLN A 659 13.83 -14.01 -26.48
C GLN A 659 13.75 -14.97 -27.67
N ALA A 660 14.84 -15.71 -27.86
CA ALA A 660 15.07 -16.53 -29.03
C ALA A 660 14.25 -17.81 -28.99
N ALA A 661 13.84 -18.29 -30.17
CA ALA A 661 13.25 -19.62 -30.27
C ALA A 661 14.27 -20.69 -29.84
N PRO A 662 13.88 -21.69 -29.03
CA PRO A 662 14.74 -22.81 -28.70
C PRO A 662 15.31 -23.48 -29.96
N GLY A 663 16.64 -23.67 -29.99
CA GLY A 663 17.34 -24.27 -31.13
C GLY A 663 17.79 -23.29 -32.23
N MET A 664 17.51 -21.99 -32.11
CA MET A 664 18.00 -20.96 -33.05
C MET A 664 19.53 -20.72 -32.96
N GLY A 665 20.20 -21.28 -31.94
CA GLY A 665 21.64 -21.16 -31.75
C GLY A 665 22.09 -19.81 -31.20
N VAL A 666 21.15 -19.03 -30.67
CA VAL A 666 21.35 -17.72 -30.02
C VAL A 666 20.61 -17.74 -28.69
N ASP A 667 21.26 -17.25 -27.63
CA ASP A 667 20.66 -17.15 -26.30
C ASP A 667 19.76 -15.90 -26.18
N ASP A 668 18.85 -15.92 -25.21
CA ASP A 668 18.05 -14.75 -24.82
C ASP A 668 19.00 -13.61 -24.40
N MET A 669 18.73 -12.38 -24.87
CA MET A 669 19.56 -11.23 -24.53
C MET A 669 18.80 -9.91 -24.57
N TYR A 670 19.27 -8.97 -23.75
CA TYR A 670 18.80 -7.60 -23.79
C TYR A 670 19.45 -6.85 -24.95
N VAL A 671 18.66 -6.09 -25.69
CA VAL A 671 19.08 -5.38 -26.89
C VAL A 671 18.49 -3.97 -26.92
N SER A 672 19.27 -3.01 -27.39
CA SER A 672 18.75 -1.73 -27.89
C SER A 672 18.56 -1.85 -29.40
N VAL A 673 17.40 -1.41 -29.90
CA VAL A 673 17.13 -1.34 -31.34
C VAL A 673 17.48 0.06 -31.84
N ALA A 674 18.43 0.15 -32.77
CA ALA A 674 18.86 1.41 -33.35
C ALA A 674 18.11 1.71 -34.66
N GLY A 675 18.75 1.50 -35.81
CA GLY A 675 18.12 1.68 -37.11
C GLY A 675 17.03 0.64 -37.35
N VAL A 676 15.87 1.08 -37.84
CA VAL A 676 14.74 0.23 -38.24
C VAL A 676 14.43 0.50 -39.71
N THR A 677 14.45 -0.55 -40.53
CA THR A 677 14.04 -0.46 -41.95
C THR A 677 12.79 -1.29 -42.17
N GLU A 678 11.67 -0.65 -42.50
CA GLU A 678 10.42 -1.30 -42.93
C GLU A 678 10.41 -1.43 -44.46
N ALA A 679 10.33 -2.65 -44.99
CA ALA A 679 10.28 -2.96 -46.41
C ALA A 679 9.10 -3.87 -46.76
N ARG A 680 8.67 -3.85 -48.02
CA ARG A 680 7.69 -4.83 -48.54
C ARG A 680 8.43 -6.11 -48.96
N THR A 681 7.83 -7.26 -48.72
CA THR A 681 8.39 -8.59 -49.09
C THR A 681 8.32 -8.87 -50.59
N GLY A 682 7.56 -8.07 -51.34
CA GLY A 682 7.27 -8.20 -52.77
C GLY A 682 5.81 -7.84 -53.04
N GLY A 683 5.33 -7.96 -54.28
CA GLY A 683 3.88 -7.92 -54.54
C GLY A 683 3.22 -6.53 -54.73
N PRO A 684 1.87 -6.50 -54.85
CA PRO A 684 1.09 -5.27 -55.07
C PRO A 684 1.10 -4.38 -53.82
N ALA A 685 0.71 -3.10 -53.99
CA ALA A 685 0.73 -2.14 -52.89
C ALA A 685 -0.24 -2.46 -51.73
N THR A 686 -1.14 -3.41 -51.94
CA THR A 686 -2.13 -3.92 -50.98
C THR A 686 -1.63 -5.13 -50.20
N ASP A 687 -0.43 -5.64 -50.47
CA ASP A 687 0.14 -6.71 -49.65
C ASP A 687 0.37 -6.18 -48.23
N GLU A 688 -0.07 -6.93 -47.24
CA GLU A 688 0.03 -6.57 -45.82
C GLU A 688 1.38 -6.96 -45.23
N TRP A 689 2.09 -7.91 -45.87
CA TRP A 689 3.35 -8.42 -45.35
C TRP A 689 4.47 -7.36 -45.42
N ARG A 690 5.20 -7.20 -44.32
CA ARG A 690 6.38 -6.34 -44.23
C ARG A 690 7.56 -7.13 -43.72
N SER A 691 8.73 -6.90 -44.30
CA SER A 691 10.03 -7.33 -43.75
C SER A 691 10.65 -6.16 -43.03
N TRP A 692 11.25 -6.43 -41.88
CA TRP A 692 11.87 -5.45 -41.01
C TRP A 692 13.30 -5.83 -40.74
N ALA A 693 14.24 -4.91 -40.93
CA ALA A 693 15.60 -5.04 -40.43
C ALA A 693 15.74 -4.19 -39.17
N LEU A 694 16.04 -4.85 -38.05
CA LEU A 694 16.23 -4.27 -36.73
C LEU A 694 17.71 -4.38 -36.36
N SER A 695 18.43 -3.25 -36.31
CA SER A 695 19.82 -3.24 -35.88
C SER A 695 19.91 -3.33 -34.36
N LEU A 696 20.34 -4.49 -33.86
CA LEU A 696 20.42 -4.82 -32.45
C LEU A 696 21.83 -4.59 -31.90
N THR A 697 21.91 -3.94 -30.75
CA THR A 697 23.12 -3.88 -29.92
C THR A 697 22.81 -4.48 -28.56
N GLN A 698 23.59 -5.45 -28.12
CA GLN A 698 23.44 -6.07 -26.80
C GLN A 698 23.61 -5.02 -25.70
N GLN A 699 22.70 -5.05 -24.74
CA GLN A 699 22.70 -4.22 -23.54
C GLN A 699 22.76 -5.10 -22.29
N ASP A 700 23.10 -4.46 -21.17
CA ASP A 700 22.91 -5.08 -19.86
C ASP A 700 21.42 -5.12 -19.50
N MET A 701 21.07 -6.03 -18.60
CA MET A 701 19.72 -6.09 -18.04
C MET A 701 19.37 -4.76 -17.34
N PRO A 702 18.22 -4.14 -17.65
CA PRO A 702 17.82 -2.89 -17.01
C PRO A 702 17.33 -3.14 -15.57
N ALA A 703 18.24 -3.18 -14.60
CA ALA A 703 17.94 -3.63 -13.23
C ALA A 703 16.95 -2.73 -12.44
N THR A 704 16.88 -1.44 -12.75
CA THR A 704 16.02 -0.46 -12.05
C THR A 704 14.65 -0.28 -12.69
N VAL A 705 14.37 -0.99 -13.79
CA VAL A 705 13.08 -0.91 -14.48
C VAL A 705 12.13 -1.93 -13.84
N GLY A 706 11.03 -1.45 -13.25
CA GLY A 706 9.96 -2.32 -12.78
C GLY A 706 8.97 -2.66 -13.89
N VAL A 707 8.17 -3.72 -13.68
CA VAL A 707 7.03 -4.04 -14.54
C VAL A 707 5.93 -3.00 -14.31
N SER A 708 5.62 -2.21 -15.34
CA SER A 708 4.54 -1.22 -15.28
C SER A 708 3.19 -1.93 -15.12
N GLY A 709 2.56 -1.74 -13.96
CA GLY A 709 1.26 -2.28 -13.58
C GLY A 709 0.58 -1.38 -12.52
N SER A 710 -0.75 -1.41 -12.39
CA SER A 710 -1.50 -0.59 -11.42
C SER A 710 -1.45 -1.15 -10.00
N ALA A 711 -0.30 -1.60 -9.52
CA ALA A 711 -0.19 -2.23 -8.20
C ALA A 711 -0.76 -1.35 -7.06
N GLY A 712 -0.70 -0.03 -7.22
CA GLY A 712 -1.28 0.93 -6.26
C GLY A 712 -2.70 1.43 -6.56
N ARG A 713 -3.32 1.11 -7.70
CA ARG A 713 -4.67 1.60 -8.06
C ARG A 713 -5.62 0.45 -8.34
N THR A 714 -6.63 0.33 -7.49
CA THR A 714 -7.70 -0.66 -7.62
C THR A 714 -8.93 -0.07 -8.32
N TRP A 715 -9.80 -0.94 -8.82
CA TRP A 715 -11.13 -0.51 -9.31
C TRP A 715 -11.97 0.14 -8.21
N GLN A 716 -11.74 -0.21 -6.95
CA GLN A 716 -12.40 0.42 -5.82
C GLN A 716 -11.95 1.88 -5.66
N ASP A 717 -10.68 2.20 -5.93
CA ASP A 717 -10.18 3.58 -5.90
C ASP A 717 -10.79 4.41 -7.03
N VAL A 718 -10.94 3.82 -8.24
CA VAL A 718 -11.65 4.47 -9.35
C VAL A 718 -13.11 4.77 -8.97
N LEU A 719 -13.80 3.82 -8.34
CA LEU A 719 -15.18 4.01 -7.87
C LEU A 719 -15.30 5.06 -6.75
N ALA A 720 -14.30 5.14 -5.88
CA ALA A 720 -14.28 6.10 -4.77
C ALA A 720 -13.90 7.52 -5.23
N ASP A 721 -13.07 7.66 -6.25
CA ASP A 721 -12.62 8.95 -6.80
C ASP A 721 -13.65 9.56 -7.77
N PHE A 722 -14.41 8.72 -8.48
CA PHE A 722 -15.32 9.16 -9.54
C PHE A 722 -16.76 8.75 -9.25
N PRO A 723 -17.69 9.71 -9.09
CA PRO A 723 -19.08 9.40 -8.78
C PRO A 723 -19.82 8.71 -9.95
N THR A 724 -19.27 8.78 -11.17
CA THR A 724 -19.84 8.16 -12.37
C THR A 724 -18.74 7.73 -13.34
N TRP A 725 -19.02 6.73 -14.19
CA TRP A 725 -18.14 6.36 -15.29
C TRP A 725 -17.92 7.48 -16.32
N GLN A 726 -18.88 8.40 -16.46
CA GLN A 726 -18.69 9.57 -17.31
C GLN A 726 -17.56 10.47 -16.76
N ALA A 727 -17.49 10.65 -15.44
CA ALA A 727 -16.40 11.41 -14.82
C ALA A 727 -15.03 10.74 -14.99
N VAL A 728 -14.99 9.41 -15.09
CA VAL A 728 -13.77 8.66 -15.46
C VAL A 728 -13.38 8.96 -16.91
N LEU A 729 -14.33 8.87 -17.85
CA LEU A 729 -14.08 9.17 -19.27
C LEU A 729 -13.66 10.63 -19.50
N ASP A 730 -14.22 11.57 -18.72
CA ASP A 730 -13.85 12.97 -18.79
C ASP A 730 -12.45 13.23 -18.21
N ALA A 731 -11.98 12.36 -17.32
CA ALA A 731 -10.67 12.45 -16.68
C ALA A 731 -9.57 11.65 -17.37
N TYR A 732 -9.88 10.56 -18.09
CA TYR A 732 -8.92 9.68 -18.75
C TYR A 732 -9.31 9.41 -20.21
N PRO A 733 -8.39 9.60 -21.16
CA PRO A 733 -8.67 9.36 -22.58
C PRO A 733 -8.75 7.86 -22.93
N THR A 734 -8.05 6.99 -22.19
CA THR A 734 -8.03 5.55 -22.42
C THR A 734 -8.11 4.75 -21.12
N TRP A 735 -8.43 3.45 -21.21
CA TRP A 735 -8.38 2.55 -20.05
C TRP A 735 -6.96 2.31 -19.52
N GLU A 736 -5.95 2.39 -20.40
CA GLU A 736 -4.55 2.39 -20.00
C GLU A 736 -4.24 3.63 -19.12
N ASP A 737 -4.82 4.78 -19.46
CA ASP A 737 -4.66 5.99 -18.66
C ASP A 737 -5.36 5.91 -17.30
N VAL A 738 -6.54 5.27 -17.23
CA VAL A 738 -7.20 4.95 -15.94
C VAL A 738 -6.27 4.09 -15.08
N PHE A 739 -5.71 3.05 -15.69
CA PHE A 739 -4.82 2.08 -15.05
C PHE A 739 -3.52 2.72 -14.54
N LEU A 740 -2.97 3.70 -15.28
CA LEU A 740 -1.72 4.40 -14.94
C LEU A 740 -1.92 5.73 -14.22
N ASP A 741 -3.16 6.08 -13.84
CA ASP A 741 -3.58 7.40 -13.33
C ASP A 741 -3.10 8.60 -14.16
N ARG A 742 -3.04 8.43 -15.48
CA ARG A 742 -2.65 9.46 -16.44
C ARG A 742 -3.87 10.28 -16.84
N ARG A 743 -4.28 11.18 -15.95
CA ARG A 743 -5.39 12.09 -16.24
C ARG A 743 -5.08 12.94 -17.47
N ILE A 744 -6.11 13.38 -18.18
CA ILE A 744 -5.99 14.35 -19.28
C ILE A 744 -5.23 15.57 -18.73
N VAL A 745 -3.95 15.66 -19.09
CA VAL A 745 -3.13 16.82 -18.79
C VAL A 745 -3.41 17.81 -19.90
N GLY A 746 -4.15 18.87 -19.56
CA GLY A 746 -4.42 20.01 -20.46
C GLY A 746 -3.22 20.94 -20.58
#